data_AF-A0A522GQ46-F1
#
_entry.id   AF-A0A522GQ46-F1
#
_cell.length_a   1.000
_cell.length_b   1.000
_cell.length_c   1.000
_cell.angle_alpha   90.00
_cell.angle_beta   90.00
_cell.angle_gamma   90.00
#
_symmetry.space_group_name_H-M   'P 1'
#
loop_
_entity.id
_entity.type
_entity.pdbx_description
1 polymer ?
#
loop_
_entity_poly.entity_id
_entity_poly.type
_entity_poly.pdbx_seq_one_letter_code
_entity_poly.pdbx_strand_id
1 'polypeptide(L)'
;MTRTASSVVENAPAALSGDDLLRSALEFHAAGNFARARELYLRVIDAEPENAGAWHHLGLIAHVHADHATAAEHVQKAIALKPDYAQAHSNLAAIFRATGDFAAAAASAETAIAIDPRFAAAYSNLGNVREDQGDAEAALAAYSEACRLDPHFIEAHTNAADLLRKLKRYEEGLAVCDAIVDKRPEAARPYFCAGNILRELLRTGEAIDAFRQAIALQPRFAEAWCNLGNLLLRQGAFEDAIDAYREAIAINPSIAQTYCNIGAAYELAQRPAEAREAYAKAVSLDPTLIGVEVQLFHQRRAACDWDGIKEEEASLLARVAGCKDRLPPFAFLSMESSAQTQLEVARLWSGALHAQRCFAHKPPAEKALTRKLRIGYLSGDFHRHATAHLMAELFERHDRTRFEIIAYSHGMDDCSEMRYRLGQAFDAFIDLRNLDDRQAAQRIHADGIDILVELKGYTQLARSEIAAHRPAPIQVNYLGYPGSMGCDFIDYVIADPIAVPMDQQPFYDEKIVHLPDCYQPNDSQRRIADLTPSRADCGLPERGFVFCCFNNSYKLTPRFFTIWMRLLAAVPGSVLWLFDANAQVKANLQREAMQRGIDPGRLVFAPRTGPTDHLARQRLADLFLDCLPYNAHTTTSDALWAGLPVLTLIGETFAGRVAASLLHAIGLPELVTYSAEDYEALALRLAREPELLAGLRRKLAANRLNAPLFDARRYARHLEAAYLRMWDIWADGKPPQAFSVEALAPDRPEGIARTPYAACPLCGGADSTPVLTADAGAHPHYRPDLPRDIAWRSCKSCGHTFADGHFAPEDLANVLPRVALCSDLEEGRRFAAPIVARMVRHVPHGVWLDVAFGSGALLLTTAEWGYEAVGLDVDMKAVSALRRLGFEAHCGTLAELSDDGRFAVISLADLLPRQAFPGDMLKAAHRLLRPGGALFLSMPNREPQLFTQLQAENPHWAEFDHYHLFSRSRLYRLLRDHGFEPAEYQISTTHRVGMEVIARKLA
;
A
#
# COMPACT_ATOMS: atom_id res chain seq x y z
N MET A 1 84.21 9.03 32.98
CA MET A 1 85.31 8.41 32.22
C MET A 1 85.07 8.76 30.75
N THR A 2 85.77 9.71 30.13
CA THR A 2 87.17 9.67 29.60
C THR A 2 87.41 8.63 28.50
N ARG A 3 87.46 9.12 27.25
CA ARG A 3 88.22 8.63 26.06
C ARG A 3 88.00 7.16 25.63
N THR A 4 87.95 6.82 24.35
CA THR A 4 88.79 7.30 23.23
C THR A 4 88.05 7.37 21.90
N ALA A 5 88.43 8.33 21.06
CA ALA A 5 88.12 8.28 19.63
C ALA A 5 89.06 7.29 18.91
N SER A 6 88.55 6.63 17.86
CA SER A 6 89.37 6.15 16.76
C SER A 6 88.59 6.36 15.46
N SER A 7 89.28 6.84 14.44
CA SER A 7 88.70 7.30 13.18
C SER A 7 88.28 6.15 12.27
N VAL A 8 87.02 6.16 11.83
CA VAL A 8 86.66 5.63 10.52
C VAL A 8 86.21 6.81 9.68
N VAL A 9 86.76 6.92 8.47
CA VAL A 9 86.51 8.02 7.53
C VAL A 9 85.04 7.98 7.10
N GLU A 10 84.30 9.05 7.37
CA GLU A 10 83.03 9.28 6.69
C GLU A 10 83.32 9.54 5.22
N ASN A 11 83.13 8.51 4.38
CA ASN A 11 82.91 8.73 2.96
C ASN A 11 81.60 9.53 2.85
N ALA A 12 81.71 10.79 2.42
CA ALA A 12 80.55 11.55 1.98
C ALA A 12 79.75 10.72 0.97
N PRO A 13 78.40 10.73 1.01
CA PRO A 13 77.63 10.05 -0.03
C PRO A 13 78.04 10.67 -1.37
N ALA A 14 78.47 9.81 -2.30
CA ALA A 14 78.77 10.23 -3.66
C ALA A 14 77.56 11.00 -4.19
N ALA A 15 77.81 12.13 -4.86
CA ALA A 15 76.74 12.91 -5.47
C ALA A 15 75.95 11.98 -6.40
N LEU A 16 74.70 11.69 -6.05
CA LEU A 16 73.81 10.84 -6.83
C LEU A 16 73.75 11.40 -8.24
N SER A 17 73.96 10.55 -9.24
CA SER A 17 73.84 10.95 -10.64
C SER A 17 72.40 11.40 -10.95
N GLY A 18 72.20 12.15 -12.03
CA GLY A 18 70.85 12.53 -12.48
C GLY A 18 69.95 11.31 -12.67
N ASP A 19 70.50 10.22 -13.21
CA ASP A 19 69.84 8.91 -13.34
C ASP A 19 69.42 8.29 -12.00
N ASP A 20 70.25 8.40 -10.95
CA ASP A 20 69.90 7.86 -9.62
C ASP A 20 68.84 8.71 -8.92
N LEU A 21 68.89 10.03 -9.09
CA LEU A 21 67.86 10.95 -8.61
C LEU A 21 66.53 10.71 -9.34
N LEU A 22 66.54 10.52 -10.65
CA LEU A 22 65.36 10.23 -11.46
C LEU A 22 64.75 8.87 -11.09
N ARG A 23 65.56 7.83 -10.90
CA ARG A 23 65.10 6.50 -10.45
C ARG A 23 64.41 6.58 -9.09
N SER A 24 65.01 7.29 -8.12
CA SER A 24 64.39 7.49 -6.81
C SER A 24 63.11 8.33 -6.88
N ALA A 25 63.08 9.36 -7.76
CA ALA A 25 61.87 10.15 -8.00
C ALA A 25 60.72 9.30 -8.56
N LEU A 26 61.02 8.36 -9.47
CA LEU A 26 60.08 7.39 -10.02
C LEU A 26 59.57 6.40 -8.94
N GLU A 27 60.44 5.90 -8.07
CA GLU A 27 60.07 5.04 -6.95
C GLU A 27 59.11 5.76 -5.97
N PHE A 28 59.42 7.00 -5.57
CA PHE A 28 58.52 7.80 -4.72
C PHE A 28 57.22 8.18 -5.42
N HIS A 29 57.24 8.40 -6.75
CA HIS A 29 56.02 8.65 -7.55
C HIS A 29 55.13 7.40 -7.57
N ALA A 30 55.70 6.22 -7.84
CA ALA A 30 54.98 4.94 -7.84
C ALA A 30 54.43 4.58 -6.45
N ALA A 31 55.12 4.98 -5.38
CA ALA A 31 54.64 4.86 -4.01
C ALA A 31 53.61 5.93 -3.58
N GLY A 32 53.19 6.82 -4.48
CA GLY A 32 52.21 7.89 -4.21
C GLY A 32 52.74 9.04 -3.34
N ASN A 33 54.03 9.08 -3.02
CA ASN A 33 54.66 10.16 -2.27
C ASN A 33 55.02 11.32 -3.21
N PHE A 34 53.98 11.98 -3.76
CA PHE A 34 54.14 13.03 -4.76
C PHE A 34 54.94 14.23 -4.26
N ALA A 35 54.90 14.54 -2.96
CA ALA A 35 55.71 15.60 -2.36
C ALA A 35 57.21 15.31 -2.47
N ARG A 36 57.64 14.10 -2.07
CA ARG A 36 59.06 13.71 -2.16
C ARG A 36 59.50 13.45 -3.61
N ALA A 37 58.61 12.89 -4.42
CA ALA A 37 58.87 12.70 -5.85
C ALA A 37 59.10 14.05 -6.55
N ARG A 38 58.24 15.06 -6.30
CA ARG A 38 58.37 16.43 -6.86
C ARG A 38 59.71 17.08 -6.50
N GLU A 39 60.14 16.99 -5.24
CA GLU A 39 61.44 17.51 -4.81
C GLU A 39 62.60 16.86 -5.59
N LEU A 40 62.54 15.54 -5.80
CA LEU A 40 63.58 14.82 -6.53
C LEU A 40 63.55 15.14 -8.04
N TYR A 41 62.39 15.22 -8.67
CA TYR A 41 62.30 15.65 -10.08
C TYR A 41 62.80 17.08 -10.29
N LEU A 42 62.50 18.02 -9.38
CA LEU A 42 63.06 19.38 -9.44
C LEU A 42 64.59 19.36 -9.37
N ARG A 43 65.17 18.53 -8.50
CA ARG A 43 66.63 18.35 -8.42
C ARG A 43 67.25 17.67 -9.65
N VAL A 44 66.51 16.81 -10.33
CA VAL A 44 66.92 16.28 -11.65
C VAL A 44 66.93 17.41 -12.67
N ILE A 45 65.90 18.27 -12.70
CA ILE A 45 65.85 19.43 -13.61
C ILE A 45 66.93 20.47 -13.31
N ASP A 46 67.27 20.72 -12.04
CA ASP A 46 68.35 21.65 -11.66
C ASP A 46 69.73 21.16 -12.16
N ALA A 47 69.94 19.84 -12.25
CA ALA A 47 71.16 19.23 -12.79
C ALA A 47 71.12 19.04 -14.32
N GLU A 48 69.95 18.70 -14.86
CA GLU A 48 69.70 18.34 -16.26
C GLU A 48 68.41 19.02 -16.76
N PRO A 49 68.46 20.31 -17.15
CA PRO A 49 67.26 21.06 -17.56
C PRO A 49 66.55 20.49 -18.81
N GLU A 50 67.23 19.65 -19.59
CA GLU A 50 66.73 18.98 -20.79
C GLU A 50 66.14 17.58 -20.51
N ASN A 51 66.05 17.16 -19.24
CA ASN A 51 65.51 15.84 -18.87
C ASN A 51 63.97 15.78 -19.06
N ALA A 52 63.54 15.35 -20.25
CA ALA A 52 62.13 15.26 -20.64
C ALA A 52 61.29 14.37 -19.70
N GLY A 53 61.87 13.32 -19.11
CA GLY A 53 61.18 12.44 -18.17
C GLY A 53 60.79 13.16 -16.88
N ALA A 54 61.73 13.91 -16.28
CA ALA A 54 61.45 14.70 -15.08
C ALA A 54 60.40 15.80 -15.32
N TRP A 55 60.44 16.48 -16.47
CA TRP A 55 59.39 17.44 -16.86
C TRP A 55 58.02 16.77 -17.00
N HIS A 56 57.93 15.61 -17.68
CA HIS A 56 56.68 14.86 -17.84
C HIS A 56 56.08 14.49 -16.48
N HIS A 57 56.87 13.88 -15.59
CA HIS A 57 56.37 13.46 -14.27
C HIS A 57 56.04 14.63 -13.33
N LEU A 58 56.73 15.79 -13.43
CA LEU A 58 56.30 17.02 -12.76
C LEU A 58 54.94 17.51 -13.26
N GLY A 59 54.68 17.37 -14.56
CA GLY A 59 53.37 17.67 -15.14
C GLY A 59 52.27 16.74 -14.64
N LEU A 60 52.55 15.43 -14.51
CA LEU A 60 51.59 14.47 -13.93
C LEU A 60 51.31 14.77 -12.45
N ILE A 61 52.32 15.16 -11.67
CA ILE A 61 52.12 15.59 -10.27
C ILE A 61 51.24 16.84 -10.21
N ALA A 62 51.45 17.83 -11.08
CA ALA A 62 50.58 19.01 -11.15
C ALA A 62 49.14 18.64 -11.53
N HIS A 63 48.95 17.72 -12.49
CA HIS A 63 47.63 17.24 -12.90
C HIS A 63 46.87 16.55 -11.75
N VAL A 64 47.55 15.71 -10.96
CA VAL A 64 46.99 15.06 -9.76
C VAL A 64 46.53 16.06 -8.70
N HIS A 65 47.14 17.25 -8.65
CA HIS A 65 46.74 18.34 -7.75
C HIS A 65 45.76 19.34 -8.40
N ALA A 66 45.15 18.98 -9.54
CA ALA A 66 44.25 19.82 -10.35
C ALA A 66 44.86 21.16 -10.85
N ASP A 67 46.18 21.29 -10.85
CA ASP A 67 46.88 22.41 -11.49
C ASP A 67 47.13 22.08 -12.97
N HIS A 68 46.04 22.10 -13.74
CA HIS A 68 46.05 21.71 -15.15
C HIS A 68 46.88 22.65 -16.04
N ALA A 69 47.05 23.91 -15.63
CA ALA A 69 47.88 24.89 -16.36
C ALA A 69 49.37 24.53 -16.26
N THR A 70 49.88 24.38 -15.05
CA THR A 70 51.26 23.93 -14.81
C THR A 70 51.49 22.51 -15.36
N ALA A 71 50.47 21.64 -15.30
CA ALA A 71 50.54 20.31 -15.89
C ALA A 71 50.75 20.35 -17.40
N ALA A 72 49.96 21.15 -18.12
CA ALA A 72 50.08 21.31 -19.56
C ALA A 72 51.45 21.90 -19.94
N GLU A 73 51.92 22.95 -19.25
CA GLU A 73 53.23 23.58 -19.51
C GLU A 73 54.37 22.56 -19.35
N HIS A 74 54.42 21.83 -18.24
CA HIS A 74 55.48 20.85 -17.98
C HIS A 74 55.45 19.67 -18.96
N VAL A 75 54.27 19.15 -19.33
CA VAL A 75 54.17 18.06 -20.32
C VAL A 75 54.50 18.56 -21.74
N GLN A 76 54.09 19.78 -22.11
CA GLN A 76 54.49 20.40 -23.38
C GLN A 76 56.01 20.62 -23.45
N LYS A 77 56.65 21.00 -22.34
CA LYS A 77 58.11 21.12 -22.26
C LYS A 77 58.82 19.77 -22.42
N ALA A 78 58.28 18.70 -21.84
CA ALA A 78 58.76 17.34 -22.08
C ALA A 78 58.64 16.92 -23.56
N ILE A 79 57.53 17.28 -24.22
CA ILE A 79 57.31 17.03 -25.65
C ILE A 79 58.24 17.87 -26.53
N ALA A 80 58.53 19.13 -26.17
CA ALA A 80 59.46 19.96 -26.90
C ALA A 80 60.91 19.42 -26.86
N LEU A 81 61.30 18.84 -25.72
CA LEU A 81 62.58 18.16 -25.53
C LEU A 81 62.62 16.77 -26.19
N LYS A 82 61.47 16.07 -26.26
CA LYS A 82 61.33 14.76 -26.88
C LYS A 82 60.02 14.66 -27.69
N PRO A 83 60.02 15.05 -28.99
CA PRO A 83 58.80 15.10 -29.79
C PRO A 83 58.13 13.73 -30.04
N ASP A 84 58.89 12.64 -30.01
CA ASP A 84 58.43 11.25 -30.17
C ASP A 84 57.98 10.60 -28.82
N TYR A 85 57.68 11.41 -27.80
CA TYR A 85 57.29 10.89 -26.49
C TYR A 85 55.78 10.58 -26.43
N ALA A 86 55.35 9.45 -27.02
CA ALA A 86 53.95 9.02 -27.09
C ALA A 86 53.20 9.08 -25.73
N GLN A 87 53.85 8.68 -24.63
CA GLN A 87 53.27 8.75 -23.29
C GLN A 87 53.04 10.19 -22.79
N ALA A 88 53.88 11.14 -23.17
CA ALA A 88 53.67 12.55 -22.86
C ALA A 88 52.50 13.13 -23.66
N HIS A 89 52.41 12.82 -24.97
CA HIS A 89 51.26 13.22 -25.81
C HIS A 89 49.93 12.63 -25.32
N SER A 90 49.89 11.35 -24.94
CA SER A 90 48.68 10.72 -24.41
C SER A 90 48.26 11.31 -23.05
N ASN A 91 49.21 11.62 -22.18
CA ASN A 91 48.90 12.27 -20.90
C ASN A 91 48.51 13.76 -21.10
N LEU A 92 49.06 14.43 -22.11
CA LEU A 92 48.63 15.77 -22.51
C LEU A 92 47.17 15.76 -23.01
N ALA A 93 46.76 14.71 -23.72
CA ALA A 93 45.36 14.52 -24.11
C ALA A 93 44.42 14.46 -22.90
N ALA A 94 44.79 13.69 -21.86
CA ALA A 94 44.03 13.63 -20.62
C ALA A 94 43.97 14.99 -19.88
N ILE A 95 45.06 15.75 -19.88
CA ILE A 95 45.11 17.11 -19.29
C ILE A 95 44.18 18.07 -20.05
N PHE A 96 44.26 18.12 -21.40
CA PHE A 96 43.39 18.97 -22.21
C PHE A 96 41.91 18.59 -22.11
N ARG A 97 41.61 17.29 -22.02
CA ARG A 97 40.26 16.79 -21.75
C ARG A 97 39.73 17.33 -20.43
N ALA A 98 40.53 17.30 -19.37
CA ALA A 98 40.15 17.84 -18.05
C ALA A 98 39.92 19.36 -18.06
N THR A 99 40.53 20.11 -18.98
CA THR A 99 40.26 21.55 -19.18
C THR A 99 39.14 21.84 -20.19
N GLY A 100 38.51 20.81 -20.77
CA GLY A 100 37.45 20.95 -21.77
C GLY A 100 37.91 21.30 -23.20
N ASP A 101 39.22 21.30 -23.47
CA ASP A 101 39.75 21.49 -24.84
C ASP A 101 39.79 20.15 -25.57
N PHE A 102 38.61 19.67 -25.96
CA PHE A 102 38.46 18.38 -26.62
C PHE A 102 39.15 18.33 -28.01
N ALA A 103 39.43 19.48 -28.63
CA ALA A 103 40.12 19.53 -29.92
C ALA A 103 41.63 19.29 -29.74
N ALA A 104 42.27 20.01 -28.81
CA ALA A 104 43.66 19.78 -28.45
C ALA A 104 43.86 18.39 -27.82
N ALA A 105 42.89 17.91 -27.05
CA ALA A 105 42.92 16.56 -26.49
C ALA A 105 42.92 15.47 -27.57
N ALA A 106 42.00 15.54 -28.55
CA ALA A 106 41.94 14.58 -29.66
C ALA A 106 43.23 14.59 -30.48
N ALA A 107 43.73 15.77 -30.86
CA ALA A 107 44.97 15.90 -31.63
C ALA A 107 46.20 15.35 -30.88
N SER A 108 46.25 15.50 -29.56
CA SER A 108 47.33 14.96 -28.71
C SER A 108 47.26 13.43 -28.62
N ALA A 109 46.05 12.86 -28.49
CA ALA A 109 45.86 11.41 -28.49
C ALA A 109 46.17 10.78 -29.86
N GLU A 110 45.73 11.42 -30.95
CA GLU A 110 46.04 11.02 -32.33
C GLU A 110 47.53 11.11 -32.64
N THR A 111 48.23 12.12 -32.09
CA THR A 111 49.70 12.22 -32.19
C THR A 111 50.40 11.09 -31.43
N ALA A 112 49.92 10.74 -30.23
CA ALA A 112 50.44 9.59 -29.48
C ALA A 112 50.26 8.27 -30.25
N ILE A 113 49.11 8.06 -30.90
CA ILE A 113 48.81 6.90 -31.76
C ILE A 113 49.69 6.91 -33.02
N ALA A 114 49.95 8.07 -33.62
CA ALA A 114 50.82 8.18 -34.80
C ALA A 114 52.29 7.84 -34.47
N ILE A 115 52.74 8.12 -33.25
CA ILE A 115 54.07 7.78 -32.75
C ILE A 115 54.16 6.29 -32.38
N ASP A 116 53.19 5.76 -31.63
CA ASP A 116 53.09 4.33 -31.29
C ASP A 116 51.67 3.79 -31.54
N PRO A 117 51.42 3.18 -32.72
CA PRO A 117 50.14 2.58 -33.06
C PRO A 117 49.74 1.36 -32.20
N ARG A 118 50.60 0.92 -31.26
CA ARG A 118 50.28 -0.15 -30.31
C ARG A 118 49.98 0.37 -28.90
N PHE A 119 50.00 1.68 -28.67
CA PHE A 119 49.83 2.26 -27.36
C PHE A 119 48.36 2.33 -26.93
N ALA A 120 47.85 1.24 -26.34
CA ALA A 120 46.45 1.07 -25.93
C ALA A 120 45.89 2.24 -25.07
N ALA A 121 46.71 2.84 -24.20
CA ALA A 121 46.30 3.99 -23.39
C ALA A 121 45.97 5.25 -24.23
N ALA A 122 46.64 5.47 -25.36
CA ALA A 122 46.31 6.59 -26.26
C ALA A 122 44.97 6.37 -26.97
N TYR A 123 44.64 5.13 -27.34
CA TYR A 123 43.32 4.77 -27.86
C TYR A 123 42.22 4.92 -26.81
N SER A 124 42.46 4.53 -25.55
CA SER A 124 41.50 4.76 -24.46
C SER A 124 41.27 6.27 -24.20
N ASN A 125 42.34 7.06 -24.18
CA ASN A 125 42.24 8.53 -24.06
C ASN A 125 41.52 9.18 -25.25
N LEU A 126 41.75 8.69 -26.48
CA LEU A 126 40.98 9.12 -27.65
C LEU A 126 39.49 8.78 -27.48
N GLY A 127 39.17 7.57 -26.99
CA GLY A 127 37.80 7.16 -26.68
C GLY A 127 37.12 8.09 -25.68
N ASN A 128 37.80 8.37 -24.56
CA ASN A 128 37.33 9.31 -23.52
C ASN A 128 37.02 10.71 -24.11
N VAL A 129 37.84 11.19 -25.05
CA VAL A 129 37.63 12.50 -25.70
C VAL A 129 36.49 12.46 -26.73
N ARG A 130 36.38 11.39 -27.53
CA ARG A 130 35.28 11.22 -28.51
C ARG A 130 33.93 11.09 -27.80
N GLU A 131 33.90 10.46 -26.63
CA GLU A 131 32.69 10.35 -25.80
C GLU A 131 32.23 11.72 -25.28
N ASP A 132 33.15 12.55 -24.77
CA ASP A 132 32.83 13.93 -24.34
C ASP A 132 32.38 14.83 -25.52
N GLN A 133 32.89 14.57 -26.73
CA GLN A 133 32.43 15.21 -27.97
C GLN A 133 31.05 14.72 -28.46
N GLY A 134 30.50 13.66 -27.86
CA GLY A 134 29.23 13.04 -28.26
C GLY A 134 29.32 12.07 -29.43
N ASP A 135 30.52 11.75 -29.94
CA ASP A 135 30.74 10.77 -31.00
C ASP A 135 30.93 9.36 -30.39
N ALA A 136 29.79 8.76 -30.00
CA ALA A 136 29.77 7.51 -29.26
C ALA A 136 30.28 6.30 -30.06
N GLU A 137 30.09 6.24 -31.38
CA GLU A 137 30.62 5.12 -32.18
C GLU A 137 32.12 5.25 -32.44
N ALA A 138 32.65 6.47 -32.64
CA ALA A 138 34.10 6.67 -32.68
C ALA A 138 34.76 6.39 -31.32
N ALA A 139 34.11 6.76 -30.21
CA ALA A 139 34.56 6.44 -28.87
C ALA A 139 34.62 4.91 -28.63
N LEU A 140 33.55 4.21 -28.98
CA LEU A 140 33.48 2.75 -28.87
C LEU A 140 34.52 2.04 -29.75
N ALA A 141 34.78 2.53 -30.96
CA ALA A 141 35.83 2.00 -31.83
C ALA A 141 37.22 2.18 -31.22
N ALA A 142 37.50 3.35 -30.63
CA ALA A 142 38.77 3.64 -29.96
C ALA A 142 38.96 2.77 -28.70
N TYR A 143 37.94 2.63 -27.84
CA TYR A 143 38.01 1.72 -26.70
C TYR A 143 38.19 0.26 -27.14
N SER A 144 37.49 -0.17 -28.20
CA SER A 144 37.60 -1.53 -28.72
C SER A 144 39.01 -1.85 -29.24
N GLU A 145 39.66 -0.89 -29.90
CA GLU A 145 41.06 -1.02 -30.34
C GLU A 145 42.03 -1.03 -29.14
N ALA A 146 41.79 -0.23 -28.10
CA ALA A 146 42.55 -0.31 -26.85
C ALA A 146 42.44 -1.70 -26.19
N CYS A 147 41.23 -2.28 -26.13
CA CYS A 147 40.98 -3.64 -25.63
C CYS A 147 41.67 -4.71 -26.48
N ARG A 148 41.70 -4.53 -27.81
CA ARG A 148 42.37 -5.45 -28.74
C ARG A 148 43.90 -5.39 -28.61
N LEU A 149 44.46 -4.22 -28.34
CA LEU A 149 45.90 -4.01 -28.15
C LEU A 149 46.39 -4.50 -26.78
N ASP A 150 45.61 -4.33 -25.72
CA ASP A 150 45.85 -4.92 -24.41
C ASP A 150 44.56 -5.55 -23.80
N PRO A 151 44.39 -6.89 -23.94
CA PRO A 151 43.29 -7.62 -23.34
C PRO A 151 43.25 -7.64 -21.80
N HIS A 152 44.25 -7.11 -21.11
CA HIS A 152 44.28 -7.00 -19.64
C HIS A 152 43.99 -5.57 -19.15
N PHE A 153 43.75 -4.63 -20.06
CA PHE A 153 43.52 -3.22 -19.74
C PHE A 153 42.08 -3.00 -19.24
N ILE A 154 41.93 -3.05 -17.92
CA ILE A 154 40.63 -2.96 -17.23
C ILE A 154 39.86 -1.69 -17.61
N GLU A 155 40.53 -0.53 -17.63
CA GLU A 155 39.88 0.77 -17.85
C GLU A 155 39.20 0.85 -19.22
N ALA A 156 39.89 0.44 -20.30
CA ALA A 156 39.33 0.43 -21.65
C ALA A 156 38.09 -0.46 -21.76
N HIS A 157 38.12 -1.66 -21.15
CA HIS A 157 36.97 -2.57 -21.13
C HIS A 157 35.81 -1.99 -20.31
N THR A 158 36.08 -1.38 -19.16
CA THR A 158 35.03 -0.77 -18.34
C THR A 158 34.41 0.46 -18.99
N ASN A 159 35.20 1.27 -19.69
CA ASN A 159 34.70 2.45 -20.41
C ASN A 159 33.87 2.02 -21.64
N ALA A 160 34.33 1.01 -22.39
CA ALA A 160 33.55 0.38 -23.46
C ALA A 160 32.21 -0.19 -22.94
N ALA A 161 32.23 -0.93 -21.82
CA ALA A 161 31.01 -1.50 -21.24
C ALA A 161 30.04 -0.43 -20.73
N ASP A 162 30.53 0.63 -20.05
CA ASP A 162 29.68 1.74 -19.62
C ASP A 162 29.13 2.57 -20.80
N LEU A 163 29.88 2.72 -21.89
CA LEU A 163 29.40 3.36 -23.12
C LEU A 163 28.35 2.50 -23.84
N LEU A 164 28.59 1.19 -23.98
CA LEU A 164 27.61 0.23 -24.51
C LEU A 164 26.31 0.23 -23.68
N ARG A 165 26.42 0.36 -22.35
CA ARG A 165 25.26 0.54 -21.45
C ARG A 165 24.51 1.84 -21.73
N LYS A 166 25.21 2.97 -21.95
CA LYS A 166 24.59 4.26 -22.35
C LYS A 166 23.89 4.15 -23.72
N LEU A 167 24.50 3.41 -24.65
CA LEU A 167 23.94 3.10 -25.98
C LEU A 167 22.84 2.03 -25.98
N LYS A 168 22.50 1.45 -24.81
CA LYS A 168 21.55 0.35 -24.65
C LYS A 168 21.92 -0.95 -25.40
N ARG A 169 23.19 -1.09 -25.78
CA ARG A 169 23.79 -2.29 -26.42
C ARG A 169 24.23 -3.28 -25.34
N TYR A 170 23.28 -3.70 -24.50
CA TYR A 170 23.55 -4.33 -23.21
C TYR A 170 24.30 -5.67 -23.31
N GLU A 171 23.90 -6.58 -24.20
CA GLU A 171 24.55 -7.90 -24.35
C GLU A 171 25.99 -7.78 -24.88
N GLU A 172 26.27 -6.79 -25.73
CA GLU A 172 27.65 -6.46 -26.13
C GLU A 172 28.46 -5.93 -24.94
N GLY A 173 27.86 -5.10 -24.10
CA GLY A 173 28.48 -4.60 -22.87
C GLY A 173 28.80 -5.72 -21.87
N LEU A 174 27.92 -6.72 -21.72
CA LEU A 174 28.20 -7.91 -20.92
C LEU A 174 29.36 -8.73 -21.51
N ALA A 175 29.37 -8.97 -22.82
CA ALA A 175 30.46 -9.69 -23.46
C ALA A 175 31.83 -9.00 -23.28
N VAL A 176 31.86 -7.65 -23.25
CA VAL A 176 33.07 -6.88 -22.91
C VAL A 176 33.47 -7.04 -21.44
N CYS A 177 32.51 -7.05 -20.51
CA CYS A 177 32.77 -7.34 -19.09
C CYS A 177 33.31 -8.77 -18.88
N ASP A 178 32.69 -9.78 -19.50
CA ASP A 178 33.09 -11.18 -19.38
C ASP A 178 34.51 -11.39 -19.94
N ALA A 179 34.82 -10.77 -21.09
CA ALA A 179 36.14 -10.86 -21.72
C ALA A 179 37.29 -10.34 -20.83
N ILE A 180 37.07 -9.28 -20.04
CA ILE A 180 38.08 -8.79 -19.09
C ILE A 180 38.08 -9.57 -17.78
N VAL A 181 36.92 -10.07 -17.31
CA VAL A 181 36.84 -10.97 -16.14
C VAL A 181 37.61 -12.27 -16.38
N ASP A 182 37.53 -12.83 -17.58
CA ASP A 182 38.31 -14.00 -18.02
C ASP A 182 39.83 -13.81 -17.97
N LYS A 183 40.31 -12.55 -17.97
CA LYS A 183 41.75 -12.20 -17.91
C LYS A 183 42.17 -11.67 -16.54
N ARG A 184 41.27 -10.97 -15.85
CA ARG A 184 41.50 -10.22 -14.61
C ARG A 184 40.37 -10.50 -13.61
N PRO A 185 40.16 -11.76 -13.17
CA PRO A 185 39.07 -12.13 -12.27
C PRO A 185 39.17 -11.49 -10.88
N GLU A 186 40.34 -10.92 -10.53
CA GLU A 186 40.56 -10.16 -9.30
C GLU A 186 40.12 -8.68 -9.39
N ALA A 187 39.75 -8.18 -10.57
CA ALA A 187 39.36 -6.80 -10.76
C ALA A 187 37.88 -6.57 -10.39
N ALA A 188 37.62 -5.73 -9.38
CA ALA A 188 36.25 -5.43 -8.93
C ALA A 188 35.41 -4.62 -9.94
N ARG A 189 36.03 -3.72 -10.71
CA ARG A 189 35.32 -2.76 -11.58
C ARG A 189 34.52 -3.41 -12.73
N PRO A 190 35.03 -4.42 -13.46
CA PRO A 190 34.24 -5.17 -14.43
C PRO A 190 32.94 -5.75 -13.89
N TYR A 191 32.96 -6.39 -12.71
CA TYR A 191 31.75 -6.93 -12.08
C TYR A 191 30.74 -5.83 -11.71
N PHE A 192 31.21 -4.65 -11.28
CA PHE A 192 30.33 -3.50 -11.04
C PHE A 192 29.68 -2.97 -12.35
N CYS A 193 30.44 -2.90 -13.45
CA CYS A 193 29.88 -2.53 -14.76
C CYS A 193 28.86 -3.58 -15.24
N ALA A 194 29.17 -4.87 -15.11
CA ALA A 194 28.25 -5.97 -15.40
C ALA A 194 26.97 -5.89 -14.55
N GLY A 195 27.08 -5.67 -13.24
CA GLY A 195 25.94 -5.49 -12.34
C GLY A 195 25.04 -4.31 -12.73
N ASN A 196 25.62 -3.20 -13.18
CA ASN A 196 24.85 -2.08 -13.73
C ASN A 196 24.11 -2.47 -15.02
N ILE A 197 24.75 -3.20 -15.94
CA ILE A 197 24.12 -3.65 -17.19
C ILE A 197 23.01 -4.67 -16.92
N LEU A 198 23.26 -5.67 -16.06
CA LEU A 198 22.30 -6.69 -15.64
C LEU A 198 21.06 -6.06 -14.98
N ARG A 199 21.24 -4.97 -14.20
CA ARG A 199 20.15 -4.17 -13.66
C ARG A 199 19.30 -3.52 -14.75
N GLU A 200 19.90 -2.89 -15.77
CA GLU A 200 19.14 -2.31 -16.89
C GLU A 200 18.43 -3.40 -17.74
N LEU A 201 18.99 -4.61 -17.79
CA LEU A 201 18.37 -5.82 -18.37
C LEU A 201 17.33 -6.49 -17.46
N LEU A 202 17.06 -5.95 -16.26
CA LEU A 202 16.18 -6.50 -15.22
C LEU A 202 16.59 -7.88 -14.66
N ARG A 203 17.80 -8.37 -14.98
CA ARG A 203 18.42 -9.63 -14.51
C ARG A 203 18.90 -9.48 -13.05
N THR A 204 17.93 -9.25 -12.15
CA THR A 204 18.15 -8.72 -10.80
C THR A 204 18.99 -9.63 -9.90
N GLY A 205 18.80 -10.96 -9.96
CA GLY A 205 19.61 -11.91 -9.19
C GLY A 205 21.09 -11.87 -9.57
N GLU A 206 21.37 -11.95 -10.87
CA GLU A 206 22.73 -11.88 -11.40
C GLU A 206 23.38 -10.51 -11.14
N ALA A 207 22.59 -9.41 -11.18
CA ALA A 207 23.07 -8.08 -10.81
C ALA A 207 23.50 -7.99 -9.33
N ILE A 208 22.73 -8.60 -8.42
CA ILE A 208 23.09 -8.71 -7.00
C ILE A 208 24.39 -9.48 -6.82
N ASP A 209 24.53 -10.63 -7.50
CA ASP A 209 25.73 -11.47 -7.38
C ASP A 209 26.97 -10.77 -7.98
N ALA A 210 26.82 -10.05 -9.08
CA ALA A 210 27.87 -9.22 -9.66
C ALA A 210 28.31 -8.08 -8.71
N PHE A 211 27.38 -7.37 -8.06
CA PHE A 211 27.73 -6.36 -7.06
C PHE A 211 28.39 -6.99 -5.81
N ARG A 212 27.91 -8.14 -5.33
CA ARG A 212 28.54 -8.89 -4.24
C ARG A 212 29.96 -9.32 -4.59
N GLN A 213 30.22 -9.76 -5.82
CA GLN A 213 31.56 -10.12 -6.27
C GLN A 213 32.48 -8.89 -6.35
N ALA A 214 31.99 -7.75 -6.85
CA ALA A 214 32.73 -6.48 -6.82
C ALA A 214 33.11 -6.06 -5.38
N ILE A 215 32.18 -6.20 -4.44
CA ILE A 215 32.39 -5.92 -3.00
C ILE A 215 33.37 -6.91 -2.37
N ALA A 216 33.29 -8.20 -2.70
CA ALA A 216 34.21 -9.22 -2.16
C ALA A 216 35.66 -8.97 -2.59
N LEU A 217 35.86 -8.51 -3.83
CA LEU A 217 37.17 -8.14 -4.37
C LEU A 217 37.66 -6.77 -3.87
N GLN A 218 36.75 -5.80 -3.68
CA GLN A 218 37.05 -4.47 -3.16
C GLN A 218 36.00 -4.06 -2.10
N PRO A 219 36.19 -4.41 -0.81
CA PRO A 219 35.22 -4.10 0.24
C PRO A 219 34.96 -2.60 0.41
N ARG A 220 35.97 -1.76 0.11
CA ARG A 220 35.86 -0.30 0.10
C ARG A 220 35.43 0.22 -1.28
N PHE A 221 34.24 -0.17 -1.73
CA PHE A 221 33.62 0.29 -2.99
C PHE A 221 32.20 0.79 -2.73
N ALA A 222 32.07 2.08 -2.39
CA ALA A 222 30.81 2.67 -1.89
C ALA A 222 29.66 2.58 -2.91
N GLU A 223 29.95 2.76 -4.20
CA GLU A 223 28.94 2.72 -5.27
C GLU A 223 28.40 1.30 -5.49
N ALA A 224 29.22 0.27 -5.32
CA ALA A 224 28.78 -1.13 -5.40
C ALA A 224 27.85 -1.47 -4.22
N TRP A 225 28.20 -1.05 -3.01
CA TRP A 225 27.33 -1.17 -1.83
C TRP A 225 26.00 -0.42 -1.99
N CYS A 226 26.03 0.83 -2.48
CA CYS A 226 24.83 1.62 -2.72
C CYS A 226 23.92 0.98 -3.80
N ASN A 227 24.50 0.47 -4.89
CA ASN A 227 23.75 -0.23 -5.92
C ASN A 227 23.18 -1.59 -5.45
N LEU A 228 23.91 -2.33 -4.60
CA LEU A 228 23.40 -3.54 -3.95
C LEU A 228 22.19 -3.19 -3.05
N GLY A 229 22.30 -2.15 -2.23
CA GLY A 229 21.20 -1.64 -1.41
C GLY A 229 19.97 -1.27 -2.24
N ASN A 230 20.16 -0.63 -3.40
CA ASN A 230 19.07 -0.29 -4.33
C ASN A 230 18.31 -1.53 -4.85
N LEU A 231 19.00 -2.65 -5.08
CA LEU A 231 18.36 -3.90 -5.52
C LEU A 231 17.68 -4.64 -4.38
N LEU A 232 18.32 -4.73 -3.22
CA LEU A 232 17.75 -5.33 -2.00
C LEU A 232 16.46 -4.60 -1.57
N LEU A 233 16.46 -3.27 -1.68
CA LEU A 233 15.28 -2.46 -1.37
C LEU A 233 14.09 -2.79 -2.27
N ARG A 234 14.33 -2.99 -3.58
CA ARG A 234 13.30 -3.42 -4.55
C ARG A 234 12.79 -4.84 -4.28
N GLN A 235 13.62 -5.71 -3.72
CA GLN A 235 13.22 -7.06 -3.31
C GLN A 235 12.44 -7.10 -1.98
N GLY A 236 12.30 -5.97 -1.27
CA GLY A 236 11.67 -5.93 0.05
C GLY A 236 12.61 -6.30 1.21
N ALA A 237 13.89 -6.52 0.94
CA ALA A 237 14.91 -6.85 1.95
C ALA A 237 15.41 -5.56 2.64
N PHE A 238 14.53 -4.91 3.40
CA PHE A 238 14.74 -3.54 3.88
C PHE A 238 15.94 -3.39 4.84
N GLU A 239 16.13 -4.31 5.79
CA GLU A 239 17.28 -4.24 6.72
C GLU A 239 18.60 -4.55 6.00
N ASP A 240 18.65 -5.55 5.10
CA ASP A 240 19.83 -5.83 4.27
C ASP A 240 20.20 -4.62 3.39
N ALA A 241 19.20 -3.91 2.87
CA ALA A 241 19.41 -2.66 2.13
C ALA A 241 19.95 -1.54 3.02
N ILE A 242 19.39 -1.37 4.23
CA ILE A 242 19.86 -0.40 5.23
C ILE A 242 21.34 -0.66 5.57
N ASP A 243 21.74 -1.90 5.80
CA ASP A 243 23.12 -2.25 6.13
C ASP A 243 24.06 -2.04 4.92
N ALA A 244 23.64 -2.38 3.70
CA ALA A 244 24.41 -2.05 2.50
C ALA A 244 24.62 -0.52 2.33
N TYR A 245 23.61 0.30 2.64
CA TYR A 245 23.78 1.77 2.62
C TYR A 245 24.67 2.27 3.77
N ARG A 246 24.64 1.64 4.95
CA ARG A 246 25.54 1.97 6.07
C ARG A 246 27.00 1.76 5.69
N GLU A 247 27.33 0.63 5.04
CA GLU A 247 28.68 0.38 4.52
C GLU A 247 29.08 1.42 3.47
N ALA A 248 28.19 1.75 2.52
CA ALA A 248 28.44 2.81 1.54
C ALA A 248 28.72 4.18 2.20
N ILE A 249 27.97 4.55 3.24
CA ILE A 249 28.15 5.78 4.02
C ILE A 249 29.45 5.75 4.84
N ALA A 250 29.80 4.61 5.43
CA ALA A 250 31.04 4.44 6.19
C ALA A 250 32.29 4.56 5.30
N ILE A 251 32.19 4.13 4.04
CA ILE A 251 33.25 4.28 3.03
C ILE A 251 33.31 5.71 2.50
N ASN A 252 32.16 6.33 2.19
CA ASN A 252 32.08 7.71 1.70
C ASN A 252 30.85 8.48 2.26
N PRO A 253 31.02 9.28 3.33
CA PRO A 253 29.93 10.01 3.99
C PRO A 253 29.55 11.34 3.31
N SER A 254 30.08 11.66 2.12
CA SER A 254 29.72 12.90 1.39
C SER A 254 28.65 12.70 0.31
N ILE A 255 28.27 11.46 -0.01
CA ILE A 255 27.31 11.17 -1.09
C ILE A 255 25.87 11.39 -0.59
N ALA A 256 25.29 12.55 -0.89
CA ALA A 256 23.91 12.89 -0.53
C ALA A 256 22.89 11.82 -1.00
N GLN A 257 23.05 11.29 -2.21
CA GLN A 257 22.16 10.24 -2.77
C GLN A 257 22.08 8.98 -1.88
N THR A 258 23.18 8.57 -1.24
CA THR A 258 23.16 7.38 -0.35
C THR A 258 22.32 7.63 0.89
N TYR A 259 22.33 8.86 1.41
CA TYR A 259 21.43 9.28 2.50
C TYR A 259 19.97 9.38 2.05
N CYS A 260 19.70 9.73 0.79
CA CYS A 260 18.34 9.65 0.21
C CYS A 260 17.83 8.21 0.18
N ASN A 261 18.68 7.29 -0.29
CA ASN A 261 18.31 5.88 -0.47
C ASN A 261 18.10 5.16 0.87
N ILE A 262 18.95 5.42 1.88
CA ILE A 262 18.74 4.87 3.23
C ILE A 262 17.53 5.51 3.92
N GLY A 263 17.22 6.78 3.65
CA GLY A 263 16.00 7.44 4.15
C GLY A 263 14.73 6.73 3.66
N ALA A 264 14.65 6.43 2.36
CA ALA A 264 13.57 5.64 1.78
C ALA A 264 13.53 4.20 2.32
N ALA A 265 14.68 3.60 2.64
CA ALA A 265 14.76 2.30 3.27
C ALA A 265 14.20 2.29 4.70
N TYR A 266 14.52 3.32 5.49
CA TYR A 266 13.96 3.50 6.83
C TYR A 266 12.44 3.75 6.79
N GLU A 267 11.90 4.48 5.80
CA GLU A 267 10.44 4.60 5.64
C GLU A 267 9.76 3.24 5.42
N LEU A 268 10.29 2.43 4.50
CA LEU A 268 9.76 1.11 4.18
C LEU A 268 9.87 0.15 5.38
N ALA A 269 10.96 0.25 6.15
CA ALA A 269 11.15 -0.45 7.42
C ALA A 269 10.33 0.11 8.60
N GLN A 270 9.45 1.11 8.39
CA GLN A 270 8.64 1.76 9.43
C GLN A 270 9.46 2.45 10.55
N ARG A 271 10.59 3.05 10.17
CA ARG A 271 11.56 3.75 11.04
C ARG A 271 11.61 5.26 10.71
N PRO A 272 10.51 6.02 10.93
CA PRO A 272 10.38 7.40 10.46
C PRO A 272 11.30 8.40 11.15
N ALA A 273 11.91 8.03 12.29
CA ALA A 273 12.89 8.88 12.96
C ALA A 273 14.21 8.89 12.17
N GLU A 274 14.79 7.72 11.93
CA GLU A 274 16.02 7.59 11.14
C GLU A 274 15.82 8.05 9.68
N ALA A 275 14.62 7.87 9.12
CA ALA A 275 14.28 8.39 7.78
C ALA A 275 14.46 9.92 7.69
N ARG A 276 13.90 10.67 8.65
CA ARG A 276 14.05 12.14 8.70
C ARG A 276 15.50 12.57 8.91
N GLU A 277 16.24 11.90 9.77
CA GLU A 277 17.66 12.20 9.99
C GLU A 277 18.48 11.97 8.73
N ALA A 278 18.21 10.89 7.99
CA ALA A 278 18.84 10.59 6.71
C ALA A 278 18.51 11.64 5.65
N TYR A 279 17.24 12.01 5.47
CA TYR A 279 16.87 13.06 4.50
C TYR A 279 17.41 14.44 4.87
N ALA A 280 17.37 14.83 6.15
CA ALA A 280 18.00 16.08 6.61
C ALA A 280 19.51 16.07 6.35
N LYS A 281 20.16 14.91 6.53
CA LYS A 281 21.57 14.75 6.17
C LYS A 281 21.81 14.87 4.67
N ALA A 282 20.95 14.29 3.83
CA ALA A 282 21.02 14.43 2.37
C ALA A 282 20.88 15.90 1.93
N VAL A 283 19.83 16.60 2.38
CA VAL A 283 19.58 18.02 2.05
C VAL A 283 20.69 18.94 2.57
N SER A 284 21.31 18.64 3.72
CA SER A 284 22.48 19.40 4.21
C SER A 284 23.78 19.17 3.42
N LEU A 285 23.90 18.05 2.71
CA LEU A 285 25.02 17.76 1.81
C LEU A 285 24.78 18.35 0.41
N ASP A 286 23.54 18.31 -0.07
CA ASP A 286 23.12 18.87 -1.35
C ASP A 286 21.71 19.51 -1.26
N PRO A 287 21.64 20.84 -1.06
CA PRO A 287 20.38 21.59 -1.04
C PRO A 287 19.66 21.69 -2.40
N THR A 288 20.23 21.15 -3.49
CA THR A 288 19.57 21.11 -4.80
C THR A 288 18.60 19.94 -4.93
N LEU A 289 18.64 18.96 -4.01
CA LEU A 289 17.78 17.78 -3.97
C LEU A 289 16.33 18.10 -3.51
N ILE A 290 15.62 18.95 -4.25
CA ILE A 290 14.26 19.43 -3.93
C ILE A 290 13.30 18.26 -3.65
N GLY A 291 13.36 17.17 -4.42
CA GLY A 291 12.50 15.99 -4.20
C GLY A 291 12.71 15.29 -2.86
N VAL A 292 13.91 15.38 -2.28
CA VAL A 292 14.26 14.82 -0.97
C VAL A 292 13.80 15.76 0.15
N GLU A 293 13.85 17.07 -0.09
CA GLU A 293 13.29 18.08 0.80
C GLU A 293 11.75 17.98 0.88
N VAL A 294 11.07 17.65 -0.22
CA VAL A 294 9.62 17.30 -0.20
C VAL A 294 9.34 16.06 0.66
N GLN A 295 10.19 15.02 0.61
CA GLN A 295 10.04 13.88 1.53
C GLN A 295 10.28 14.27 2.99
N LEU A 296 11.34 15.05 3.27
CA LEU A 296 11.63 15.55 4.61
C LEU A 296 10.44 16.34 5.17
N PHE A 297 9.91 17.29 4.38
CA PHE A 297 8.73 18.07 4.72
C PHE A 297 7.52 17.18 5.05
N HIS A 298 7.23 16.19 4.19
CA HIS A 298 6.14 15.24 4.41
C HIS A 298 6.33 14.44 5.71
N GLN A 299 7.55 13.98 6.00
CA GLN A 299 7.86 13.27 7.24
C GLN A 299 7.81 14.18 8.48
N ARG A 300 8.14 15.46 8.38
CA ARG A 300 7.93 16.47 9.46
C ARG A 300 6.44 16.70 9.70
N ARG A 301 5.65 16.89 8.65
CA ARG A 301 4.18 16.98 8.72
C ARG A 301 3.58 15.72 9.36
N ALA A 302 4.03 14.53 8.95
CA ALA A 302 3.62 13.24 9.52
C ALA A 302 3.99 13.08 11.00
N ALA A 303 5.08 13.69 11.45
CA ALA A 303 5.48 13.75 12.85
C ALA A 303 4.63 14.72 13.69
N CYS A 304 3.82 15.57 13.05
CA CYS A 304 3.28 16.80 13.62
C CYS A 304 4.38 17.70 14.22
N ASP A 305 5.58 17.68 13.61
CA ASP A 305 6.63 18.66 13.87
C ASP A 305 6.35 19.88 12.99
N TRP A 306 5.92 20.98 13.61
CA TRP A 306 5.40 22.16 12.91
C TRP A 306 6.27 23.42 13.09
N ASP A 307 7.47 23.28 13.66
CA ASP A 307 8.38 24.40 13.84
C ASP A 307 8.91 24.91 12.48
N GLY A 308 8.67 26.19 12.17
CA GLY A 308 9.00 26.79 10.87
C GLY A 308 8.32 26.19 9.63
N ILE A 309 7.32 25.30 9.79
CA ILE A 309 6.78 24.49 8.68
C ILE A 309 6.07 25.33 7.60
N LYS A 310 5.54 26.52 7.95
CA LYS A 310 4.84 27.38 6.97
C LYS A 310 5.83 28.10 6.05
N GLU A 311 6.93 28.56 6.63
CA GLU A 311 8.01 29.25 5.94
C GLU A 311 8.77 28.28 5.04
N GLU A 312 8.99 27.04 5.52
CA GLU A 312 9.50 25.91 4.74
C GLU A 312 8.58 25.58 3.55
N GLU A 313 7.28 25.40 3.79
CA GLU A 313 6.28 25.08 2.76
C GLU A 313 6.24 26.13 1.64
N ALA A 314 6.20 27.43 2.00
CA ALA A 314 6.19 28.52 1.03
C ALA A 314 7.50 28.61 0.21
N SER A 315 8.65 28.40 0.85
CA SER A 315 9.96 28.35 0.19
C SER A 315 10.06 27.18 -0.80
N LEU A 316 9.58 26.01 -0.39
CA LEU A 316 9.63 24.79 -1.19
C LEU A 316 8.70 24.85 -2.40
N LEU A 317 7.46 25.34 -2.23
CA LEU A 317 6.52 25.57 -3.35
C LEU A 317 7.09 26.53 -4.40
N ALA A 318 7.76 27.60 -3.97
CA ALA A 318 8.40 28.55 -4.90
C ALA A 318 9.54 27.93 -5.71
N ARG A 319 10.30 26.99 -5.13
CA ARG A 319 11.39 26.27 -5.81
C ARG A 319 10.87 25.16 -6.74
N VAL A 320 9.77 24.51 -6.39
CA VAL A 320 9.14 23.46 -7.23
C VAL A 320 8.71 24.02 -8.59
N ALA A 321 8.21 25.26 -8.66
CA ALA A 321 7.77 25.89 -9.92
C ALA A 321 8.87 26.05 -11.00
N GLY A 322 10.15 25.90 -10.64
CA GLY A 322 11.29 25.90 -11.58
C GLY A 322 12.06 24.57 -11.64
N CYS A 323 11.60 23.54 -10.91
CA CYS A 323 12.30 22.27 -10.81
C CYS A 323 12.17 21.44 -12.10
N LYS A 324 13.23 20.68 -12.42
CA LYS A 324 13.27 19.74 -13.56
C LYS A 324 13.50 18.29 -13.14
N ASP A 325 13.74 18.08 -11.85
CA ASP A 325 14.08 16.79 -11.28
C ASP A 325 12.83 16.03 -10.82
N ARG A 326 12.99 14.75 -10.53
CA ARG A 326 11.88 13.88 -10.12
C ARG A 326 11.37 14.28 -8.72
N LEU A 327 10.11 14.70 -8.61
CA LEU A 327 9.47 15.10 -7.35
C LEU A 327 8.43 14.06 -6.90
N PRO A 328 8.37 13.66 -5.61
CA PRO A 328 7.49 12.59 -5.13
C PRO A 328 6.01 13.03 -5.05
N PRO A 329 5.11 12.54 -5.93
CA PRO A 329 3.77 13.13 -6.07
C PRO A 329 2.88 12.93 -4.83
N PHE A 330 2.92 11.74 -4.22
CA PHE A 330 2.10 11.43 -3.04
C PHE A 330 2.46 12.29 -1.81
N ALA A 331 3.75 12.53 -1.56
CA ALA A 331 4.20 13.41 -0.50
C ALA A 331 3.73 14.86 -0.72
N PHE A 332 3.79 15.32 -1.98
CA PHE A 332 3.36 16.64 -2.39
C PHE A 332 1.85 16.91 -2.20
N LEU A 333 1.00 15.86 -2.19
CA LEU A 333 -0.43 15.98 -1.84
C LEU A 333 -0.69 16.53 -0.42
N SER A 334 0.29 16.50 0.48
CA SER A 334 0.20 17.05 1.84
C SER A 334 0.54 18.55 1.95
N MET A 335 0.86 19.19 0.82
CA MET A 335 1.20 20.61 0.72
C MET A 335 0.02 21.45 0.18
N GLU A 336 -0.14 22.68 0.68
CA GLU A 336 -1.17 23.63 0.19
C GLU A 336 -0.79 24.14 -1.23
N SER A 337 -1.05 23.30 -2.24
CA SER A 337 -0.63 23.45 -3.65
C SER A 337 -1.81 23.46 -4.63
N SER A 338 -1.60 24.05 -5.82
CA SER A 338 -2.60 24.07 -6.89
C SER A 338 -2.66 22.76 -7.68
N ALA A 339 -3.80 22.47 -8.34
CA ALA A 339 -3.95 21.31 -9.22
C ALA A 339 -2.96 21.32 -10.39
N GLN A 340 -2.66 22.50 -10.95
CA GLN A 340 -1.64 22.68 -11.99
C GLN A 340 -0.25 22.24 -11.51
N THR A 341 0.15 22.65 -10.31
CA THR A 341 1.45 22.27 -9.73
C THR A 341 1.51 20.77 -9.43
N GLN A 342 0.40 20.16 -9.01
CA GLN A 342 0.33 18.70 -8.83
C GLN A 342 0.47 17.93 -10.15
N LEU A 343 -0.10 18.44 -11.25
CA LEU A 343 0.11 17.89 -12.60
C LEU A 343 1.57 18.00 -13.05
N GLU A 344 2.22 19.14 -12.80
CA GLU A 344 3.64 19.36 -13.13
C GLU A 344 4.55 18.39 -12.36
N VAL A 345 4.32 18.21 -11.06
CA VAL A 345 5.00 17.22 -10.21
C VAL A 345 4.77 15.79 -10.74
N ALA A 346 3.54 15.44 -11.12
CA ALA A 346 3.23 14.12 -11.70
C ALA A 346 3.97 13.86 -13.03
N ARG A 347 4.05 14.87 -13.91
CA ARG A 347 4.80 14.81 -15.17
C ARG A 347 6.31 14.68 -14.97
N LEU A 348 6.87 15.39 -13.99
CA LEU A 348 8.28 15.23 -13.58
C LEU A 348 8.55 13.82 -13.06
N TRP A 349 7.60 13.23 -12.32
CA TRP A 349 7.72 11.87 -11.80
C TRP A 349 7.61 10.79 -12.88
N SER A 350 6.72 10.99 -13.86
CA SER A 350 6.41 10.04 -14.94
C SER A 350 7.33 10.14 -16.16
N GLY A 351 8.09 11.22 -16.32
CA GLY A 351 8.93 11.47 -17.50
C GLY A 351 9.85 10.31 -17.89
N ALA A 352 10.43 9.61 -16.90
CA ALA A 352 11.29 8.44 -17.13
C ALA A 352 10.53 7.16 -17.58
N LEU A 353 9.21 7.10 -17.35
CA LEU A 353 8.36 5.94 -17.66
C LEU A 353 7.88 5.91 -19.11
N HIS A 354 7.72 7.09 -19.75
CA HIS A 354 7.24 7.24 -21.13
C HIS A 354 8.04 6.41 -22.16
N ALA A 355 9.33 6.16 -21.91
CA ALA A 355 10.20 5.41 -22.81
C ALA A 355 10.01 3.88 -22.80
N GLN A 356 9.08 3.35 -22.00
CA GLN A 356 8.99 1.90 -21.71
C GLN A 356 7.97 1.13 -22.56
N ARG A 357 7.17 1.81 -23.40
CA ARG A 357 6.06 1.20 -24.16
C ARG A 357 6.52 -0.01 -25.00
N CYS A 358 6.00 -1.19 -24.67
CA CYS A 358 6.36 -2.45 -25.32
C CYS A 358 5.27 -2.98 -26.26
N PHE A 359 4.00 -2.65 -26.02
CA PHE A 359 2.88 -3.19 -26.78
C PHE A 359 2.16 -2.10 -27.60
N ALA A 360 1.72 -2.50 -28.80
CA ALA A 360 0.98 -1.67 -29.73
C ALA A 360 -0.36 -2.34 -30.05
N HIS A 361 -1.44 -1.58 -29.88
CA HIS A 361 -2.81 -2.07 -30.02
C HIS A 361 -3.47 -1.47 -31.26
N LYS A 362 -4.38 -2.23 -31.87
CA LYS A 362 -5.21 -1.77 -32.99
C LYS A 362 -6.68 -1.99 -32.63
N PRO A 363 -7.59 -1.06 -32.96
CA PRO A 363 -9.03 -1.28 -32.83
C PRO A 363 -9.47 -2.57 -33.55
N PRO A 364 -10.47 -3.31 -33.02
CA PRO A 364 -11.00 -4.50 -33.65
C PRO A 364 -11.69 -4.18 -34.97
N ALA A 365 -11.76 -5.16 -35.87
CA ALA A 365 -12.50 -5.03 -37.13
C ALA A 365 -14.03 -4.98 -36.92
N GLU A 366 -14.53 -5.58 -35.84
CA GLU A 366 -15.92 -5.54 -35.42
C GLU A 366 -16.04 -4.91 -34.04
N LYS A 367 -16.98 -3.97 -33.89
CA LYS A 367 -17.19 -3.22 -32.63
C LYS A 367 -17.86 -4.07 -31.54
N ALA A 368 -18.79 -4.93 -31.94
CA ALA A 368 -19.56 -5.76 -31.02
C ALA A 368 -18.72 -6.93 -30.51
N LEU A 369 -18.56 -7.02 -29.19
CA LEU A 369 -17.88 -8.16 -28.57
C LEU A 369 -18.76 -9.41 -28.62
N THR A 370 -18.25 -10.47 -29.24
CA THR A 370 -18.81 -11.84 -29.22
C THR A 370 -18.42 -12.62 -27.95
N ARG A 371 -17.58 -12.03 -27.10
CA ARG A 371 -17.10 -12.54 -25.82
C ARG A 371 -17.35 -11.54 -24.69
N LYS A 372 -17.06 -11.92 -23.44
CA LYS A 372 -17.05 -10.97 -22.31
C LYS A 372 -15.91 -9.95 -22.49
N LEU A 373 -16.13 -8.72 -22.03
CA LEU A 373 -15.09 -7.69 -21.91
C LEU A 373 -14.19 -8.02 -20.71
N ARG A 374 -12.87 -8.04 -20.90
CA ARG A 374 -11.87 -8.41 -19.88
C ARG A 374 -11.37 -7.18 -19.16
N ILE A 375 -11.69 -7.08 -17.87
CA ILE A 375 -11.22 -6.01 -16.98
C ILE A 375 -10.13 -6.59 -16.07
N GLY A 376 -8.90 -6.08 -16.20
CA GLY A 376 -7.81 -6.39 -15.28
C GLY A 376 -7.69 -5.30 -14.22
N TYR A 377 -7.68 -5.66 -12.94
CA TYR A 377 -7.44 -4.75 -11.84
C TYR A 377 -6.02 -4.98 -11.27
N LEU A 378 -5.14 -3.99 -11.40
CA LEU A 378 -3.74 -4.04 -10.96
C LEU A 378 -3.59 -3.36 -9.60
N SER A 379 -3.10 -4.10 -8.60
CA SER A 379 -2.85 -3.53 -7.27
C SER A 379 -1.86 -4.33 -6.42
N GLY A 380 -1.19 -3.65 -5.50
CA GLY A 380 -0.51 -4.27 -4.37
C GLY A 380 -1.42 -4.47 -3.15
N ASP A 381 -2.63 -3.93 -3.18
CA ASP A 381 -3.45 -3.70 -1.98
C ASP A 381 -4.62 -4.68 -1.82
N PHE A 382 -4.54 -5.83 -2.50
CA PHE A 382 -5.50 -6.92 -2.36
C PHE A 382 -5.23 -7.75 -1.09
N HIS A 383 -5.31 -7.09 0.07
CA HIS A 383 -5.10 -7.62 1.43
C HIS A 383 -5.89 -6.73 2.44
N ARG A 384 -5.64 -6.77 3.75
CA ARG A 384 -6.25 -5.80 4.72
C ARG A 384 -5.75 -4.36 4.49
N HIS A 385 -6.26 -3.70 3.46
CA HIS A 385 -5.91 -2.33 3.06
C HIS A 385 -7.16 -1.50 2.70
N ALA A 386 -7.03 -0.17 2.73
CA ALA A 386 -8.11 0.77 2.40
C ALA A 386 -8.76 0.48 1.03
N THR A 387 -7.95 0.23 -0.01
CA THR A 387 -8.40 -0.14 -1.36
C THR A 387 -9.34 -1.34 -1.35
N ALA A 388 -8.96 -2.41 -0.65
CA ALA A 388 -9.77 -3.62 -0.51
C ALA A 388 -11.06 -3.38 0.30
N HIS A 389 -10.98 -2.64 1.41
CA HIS A 389 -12.14 -2.29 2.23
C HIS A 389 -13.17 -1.40 1.50
N LEU A 390 -12.76 -0.66 0.47
CA LEU A 390 -13.67 0.11 -0.38
C LEU A 390 -14.24 -0.72 -1.54
N MET A 391 -13.41 -1.55 -2.18
CA MET A 391 -13.74 -2.20 -3.47
C MET A 391 -14.22 -3.65 -3.40
N ALA A 392 -14.11 -4.35 -2.26
CA ALA A 392 -14.42 -5.79 -2.19
C ALA A 392 -15.81 -6.13 -2.75
N GLU A 393 -16.84 -5.39 -2.36
CA GLU A 393 -18.20 -5.60 -2.89
C GLU A 393 -18.34 -5.20 -4.37
N LEU A 394 -17.65 -4.16 -4.83
CA LEU A 394 -17.66 -3.78 -6.25
C LEU A 394 -17.21 -4.96 -7.14
N PHE A 395 -16.13 -5.64 -6.76
CA PHE A 395 -15.66 -6.82 -7.49
C PHE A 395 -16.70 -7.94 -7.51
N GLU A 396 -17.39 -8.19 -6.38
CA GLU A 396 -18.46 -9.18 -6.24
C GLU A 396 -19.73 -8.85 -7.06
N ARG A 397 -20.06 -7.56 -7.23
CA ARG A 397 -21.31 -7.10 -7.87
C ARG A 397 -21.25 -6.98 -9.40
N HIS A 398 -20.05 -7.04 -9.99
CA HIS A 398 -19.84 -6.96 -11.43
C HIS A 398 -20.58 -8.06 -12.22
N ASP A 399 -21.08 -7.71 -13.40
CA ASP A 399 -21.86 -8.59 -14.26
C ASP A 399 -21.03 -9.67 -14.94
N ARG A 400 -20.94 -10.83 -14.28
CA ARG A 400 -20.27 -12.02 -14.81
C ARG A 400 -20.86 -12.56 -16.11
N THR A 401 -22.01 -12.08 -16.59
CA THR A 401 -22.52 -12.45 -17.93
C THR A 401 -21.88 -11.63 -19.05
N ARG A 402 -21.41 -10.40 -18.74
CA ARG A 402 -20.90 -9.41 -19.71
C ARG A 402 -19.41 -9.13 -19.57
N PHE A 403 -18.87 -9.25 -18.35
CA PHE A 403 -17.48 -8.95 -18.02
C PHE A 403 -16.79 -10.18 -17.41
N GLU A 404 -15.50 -10.30 -17.67
CA GLU A 404 -14.57 -11.23 -17.02
C GLU A 404 -13.59 -10.37 -16.21
N ILE A 405 -13.56 -10.56 -14.90
CA ILE A 405 -12.93 -9.64 -13.93
C ILE A 405 -11.73 -10.34 -13.29
N ILE A 406 -10.54 -9.83 -13.58
CA ILE A 406 -9.26 -10.50 -13.27
C ILE A 406 -8.43 -9.60 -12.33
N ALA A 407 -7.91 -10.16 -11.25
CA ALA A 407 -6.98 -9.45 -10.35
C ALA A 407 -5.53 -9.73 -10.71
N TYR A 408 -4.72 -8.68 -10.69
CA TYR A 408 -3.27 -8.71 -10.82
C TYR A 408 -2.64 -8.18 -9.53
N SER A 409 -2.27 -9.10 -8.64
CA SER A 409 -1.73 -8.81 -7.31
C SER A 409 -0.22 -8.78 -7.33
N HIS A 410 0.39 -7.64 -7.01
CA HIS A 410 1.85 -7.52 -6.87
C HIS A 410 2.31 -7.22 -5.42
N GLY A 411 1.38 -7.23 -4.46
CA GLY A 411 1.65 -7.05 -3.04
C GLY A 411 1.46 -8.33 -2.24
N MET A 412 1.70 -8.25 -0.93
CA MET A 412 1.74 -9.42 -0.04
C MET A 412 0.42 -10.19 0.02
N ASP A 413 0.55 -11.49 0.26
CA ASP A 413 -0.56 -12.32 0.74
C ASP A 413 -0.48 -12.32 2.27
N ASP A 414 -1.40 -11.61 2.93
CA ASP A 414 -1.44 -11.48 4.40
C ASP A 414 -2.27 -12.59 5.06
N CYS A 415 -2.75 -13.57 4.28
CA CYS A 415 -3.64 -14.65 4.72
C CYS A 415 -4.93 -14.18 5.42
N SER A 416 -5.35 -12.92 5.23
CA SER A 416 -6.53 -12.35 5.89
C SER A 416 -7.87 -12.81 5.31
N GLU A 417 -8.95 -12.57 6.05
CA GLU A 417 -10.32 -12.73 5.54
C GLU A 417 -10.59 -11.86 4.31
N MET A 418 -9.99 -10.65 4.25
CA MET A 418 -10.13 -9.75 3.11
C MET A 418 -9.41 -10.31 1.88
N ARG A 419 -8.18 -10.79 2.05
CA ARG A 419 -7.42 -11.49 1.00
C ARG A 419 -8.19 -12.70 0.45
N TYR A 420 -8.76 -13.51 1.34
CA TYR A 420 -9.58 -14.65 0.96
C TYR A 420 -10.85 -14.24 0.20
N ARG A 421 -11.59 -13.23 0.71
CA ARG A 421 -12.80 -12.68 0.05
C ARG A 421 -12.49 -12.19 -1.36
N LEU A 422 -11.43 -11.39 -1.52
CA LEU A 422 -10.98 -10.93 -2.84
C LEU A 422 -10.64 -12.11 -3.76
N GLY A 423 -9.89 -13.10 -3.26
CA GLY A 423 -9.60 -14.33 -4.02
C GLY A 423 -10.83 -15.15 -4.44
N GLN A 424 -12.03 -14.85 -3.94
CA GLN A 424 -13.31 -15.42 -4.37
C GLN A 424 -14.21 -14.44 -5.14
N ALA A 425 -13.84 -13.15 -5.21
CA ALA A 425 -14.55 -12.11 -5.91
C ALA A 425 -14.18 -12.05 -7.41
N PHE A 426 -12.92 -12.32 -7.78
CA PHE A 426 -12.46 -12.32 -9.17
C PHE A 426 -12.71 -13.66 -9.90
N ASP A 427 -12.84 -13.62 -11.23
CA ASP A 427 -12.86 -14.81 -12.08
C ASP A 427 -11.49 -15.51 -12.13
N ALA A 428 -10.41 -14.72 -12.05
CA ALA A 428 -9.05 -15.21 -11.87
C ALA A 428 -8.24 -14.25 -10.99
N PHE A 429 -7.33 -14.80 -10.18
CA PHE A 429 -6.46 -14.04 -9.28
C PHE A 429 -5.00 -14.39 -9.58
N ILE A 430 -4.25 -13.44 -10.14
CA ILE A 430 -2.91 -13.64 -10.67
C ILE A 430 -1.88 -12.98 -9.74
N ASP A 431 -0.89 -13.75 -9.31
CA ASP A 431 0.24 -13.26 -8.52
C ASP A 431 1.39 -12.81 -9.43
N LEU A 432 1.85 -11.57 -9.22
CA LEU A 432 2.92 -10.91 -9.97
C LEU A 432 4.16 -10.61 -9.10
N ARG A 433 4.17 -11.02 -7.82
CA ARG A 433 5.28 -10.71 -6.88
C ARG A 433 6.64 -11.19 -7.38
N ASN A 434 6.68 -12.36 -8.00
CA ASN A 434 7.91 -13.02 -8.48
C ASN A 434 8.28 -12.62 -9.93
N LEU A 435 7.57 -11.65 -10.52
CA LEU A 435 7.81 -11.17 -11.89
C LEU A 435 8.31 -9.72 -11.85
N ASP A 436 9.28 -9.40 -12.72
CA ASP A 436 9.63 -7.99 -12.98
C ASP A 436 8.49 -7.25 -13.71
N ASP A 437 8.59 -5.92 -13.84
CA ASP A 437 7.51 -5.11 -14.40
C ASP A 437 7.18 -5.43 -15.86
N ARG A 438 8.19 -5.85 -16.63
CA ARG A 438 8.04 -6.23 -18.04
C ARG A 438 7.44 -7.61 -18.19
N GLN A 439 7.85 -8.57 -17.36
CA GLN A 439 7.25 -9.91 -17.28
C GLN A 439 5.79 -9.84 -16.81
N ALA A 440 5.49 -8.99 -15.83
CA ALA A 440 4.13 -8.72 -15.37
C ALA A 440 3.27 -8.12 -16.51
N ALA A 441 3.79 -7.13 -17.24
CA ALA A 441 3.10 -6.56 -18.39
C ALA A 441 2.91 -7.59 -19.53
N GLN A 442 3.92 -8.42 -19.83
CA GLN A 442 3.79 -9.53 -20.78
C GLN A 442 2.69 -10.52 -20.37
N ARG A 443 2.56 -10.81 -19.07
CA ARG A 443 1.50 -11.68 -18.56
C ARG A 443 0.11 -11.07 -18.75
N ILE A 444 -0.08 -9.81 -18.36
CA ILE A 444 -1.34 -9.07 -18.54
C ILE A 444 -1.73 -9.00 -20.03
N HIS A 445 -0.75 -8.77 -20.91
CA HIS A 445 -0.96 -8.74 -22.35
C HIS A 445 -1.37 -10.11 -22.91
N ALA A 446 -0.71 -11.19 -22.48
CA ALA A 446 -1.01 -12.56 -22.91
C ALA A 446 -2.39 -13.06 -22.44
N ASP A 447 -2.86 -12.60 -21.28
CA ASP A 447 -4.23 -12.87 -20.79
C ASP A 447 -5.30 -12.10 -21.62
N GLY A 448 -4.92 -11.16 -22.49
CA GLY A 448 -5.81 -10.47 -23.41
C GLY A 448 -6.77 -9.49 -22.74
N ILE A 449 -6.27 -8.72 -21.76
CA ILE A 449 -7.03 -7.69 -21.05
C ILE A 449 -7.41 -6.54 -21.98
N ASP A 450 -8.68 -6.16 -21.99
CA ASP A 450 -9.21 -5.05 -22.79
C ASP A 450 -9.06 -3.71 -22.06
N ILE A 451 -9.34 -3.69 -20.75
CA ILE A 451 -9.22 -2.51 -19.89
C ILE A 451 -8.38 -2.87 -18.67
N LEU A 452 -7.23 -2.24 -18.51
CA LEU A 452 -6.42 -2.34 -17.29
C LEU A 452 -6.74 -1.16 -16.37
N VAL A 453 -7.10 -1.47 -15.13
CA VAL A 453 -7.46 -0.50 -14.10
C VAL A 453 -6.37 -0.50 -13.04
N GLU A 454 -5.66 0.61 -12.96
CA GLU A 454 -4.51 0.84 -12.08
C GLU A 454 -4.99 1.44 -10.75
N LEU A 455 -4.81 0.68 -9.65
CA LEU A 455 -5.38 0.98 -8.33
C LEU A 455 -4.37 1.44 -7.28
N LYS A 456 -3.10 1.69 -7.63
CA LYS A 456 -2.06 2.27 -6.75
C LYS A 456 -1.74 3.72 -7.14
N GLY A 457 -1.50 3.97 -8.42
CA GLY A 457 -0.91 5.22 -8.91
C GLY A 457 0.46 5.50 -8.29
N TYR A 458 0.64 6.62 -7.59
CA TYR A 458 1.92 6.98 -6.95
C TYR A 458 2.00 6.74 -5.44
N THR A 459 1.22 5.79 -4.92
CA THR A 459 1.26 5.37 -3.51
C THR A 459 2.46 4.44 -3.20
N GLN A 460 2.67 4.14 -1.91
CA GLN A 460 3.79 3.30 -1.45
C GLN A 460 3.75 1.90 -2.11
N LEU A 461 4.91 1.43 -2.57
CA LEU A 461 5.10 0.16 -3.30
C LEU A 461 4.23 0.03 -4.57
N ALA A 462 3.88 1.14 -5.24
CA ALA A 462 3.29 1.10 -6.57
C ALA A 462 4.27 0.53 -7.62
N ARG A 463 3.73 -0.05 -8.70
CA ARG A 463 4.47 -0.60 -9.85
C ARG A 463 3.90 -0.10 -11.18
N SER A 464 3.73 1.22 -11.30
CA SER A 464 3.12 1.86 -12.48
C SER A 464 3.92 1.66 -13.77
N GLU A 465 5.19 1.28 -13.66
CA GLU A 465 6.06 0.72 -14.71
C GLU A 465 5.36 -0.39 -15.51
N ILE A 466 4.57 -1.26 -14.85
CA ILE A 466 3.78 -2.32 -15.51
C ILE A 466 2.78 -1.71 -16.52
N ALA A 467 2.10 -0.63 -16.12
CA ALA A 467 1.17 0.08 -17.00
C ALA A 467 1.91 0.91 -18.06
N ALA A 468 3.12 1.41 -17.79
CA ALA A 468 3.95 2.15 -18.76
C ALA A 468 4.35 1.31 -19.98
N HIS A 469 4.49 -0.01 -19.81
CA HIS A 469 4.66 -0.93 -20.94
C HIS A 469 3.44 -1.01 -21.89
N ARG A 470 2.27 -0.51 -21.46
CA ARG A 470 0.96 -0.51 -22.14
C ARG A 470 0.40 -1.89 -22.51
N PRO A 471 0.34 -2.87 -21.59
CA PRO A 471 -0.14 -4.23 -21.88
C PRO A 471 -1.59 -4.32 -22.36
N ALA A 472 -2.46 -3.37 -21.98
CA ALA A 472 -3.86 -3.30 -22.42
C ALA A 472 -4.11 -2.08 -23.35
N PRO A 473 -5.10 -2.15 -24.27
CA PRO A 473 -5.41 -1.06 -25.20
C PRO A 473 -6.00 0.17 -24.50
N ILE A 474 -6.76 -0.03 -23.42
CA ILE A 474 -7.34 1.02 -22.59
C ILE A 474 -6.76 0.85 -21.17
N GLN A 475 -6.26 1.95 -20.57
CA GLN A 475 -5.73 1.96 -19.21
C GLN A 475 -6.32 3.11 -18.39
N VAL A 476 -6.67 2.84 -17.13
CA VAL A 476 -7.49 3.72 -16.30
C VAL A 476 -6.85 3.91 -14.91
N ASN A 477 -6.60 5.15 -14.50
CA ASN A 477 -6.25 5.51 -13.12
C ASN A 477 -7.54 5.56 -12.28
N TYR A 478 -7.57 4.83 -11.16
CA TYR A 478 -8.76 4.77 -10.32
C TYR A 478 -8.44 4.53 -8.84
N LEU A 479 -9.08 5.34 -7.98
CA LEU A 479 -9.17 5.22 -6.52
C LEU A 479 -7.88 5.41 -5.72
N GLY A 480 -6.79 4.68 -6.04
CA GLY A 480 -5.59 4.60 -5.19
C GLY A 480 -4.84 5.92 -5.04
N TYR A 481 -4.70 6.68 -6.13
CA TYR A 481 -4.01 7.96 -6.15
C TYR A 481 -4.99 9.10 -6.49
N PRO A 482 -5.24 10.05 -5.56
CA PRO A 482 -6.23 11.11 -5.74
C PRO A 482 -5.63 12.30 -6.52
N GLY A 483 -5.31 12.08 -7.80
CA GLY A 483 -4.75 13.10 -8.69
C GLY A 483 -4.37 12.53 -10.07
N SER A 484 -3.87 13.42 -10.94
CA SER A 484 -3.35 13.08 -12.27
C SER A 484 -2.08 12.23 -12.19
N MET A 485 -2.00 11.16 -12.98
CA MET A 485 -0.76 10.41 -13.20
C MET A 485 0.24 11.18 -14.07
N GLY A 486 -0.21 12.23 -14.78
CA GLY A 486 0.66 13.11 -15.57
C GLY A 486 1.45 12.37 -16.66
N CYS A 487 0.81 11.46 -17.38
CA CYS A 487 1.48 10.54 -18.31
C CYS A 487 0.62 10.18 -19.53
N ASP A 488 1.26 9.72 -20.62
CA ASP A 488 0.58 9.31 -21.86
C ASP A 488 0.13 7.83 -21.91
N PHE A 489 0.49 7.05 -20.88
CA PHE A 489 0.18 5.63 -20.81
C PHE A 489 -1.07 5.29 -19.98
N ILE A 490 -1.71 6.27 -19.35
CA ILE A 490 -3.05 6.13 -18.77
C ILE A 490 -4.01 7.02 -19.56
N ASP A 491 -5.14 6.47 -20.01
CA ASP A 491 -6.06 7.14 -20.92
C ASP A 491 -7.17 7.90 -20.19
N TYR A 492 -7.61 7.36 -19.05
CA TYR A 492 -8.78 7.84 -18.31
C TYR A 492 -8.53 7.89 -16.80
N VAL A 493 -9.19 8.82 -16.12
CA VAL A 493 -9.29 8.88 -14.66
C VAL A 493 -10.75 8.82 -14.24
N ILE A 494 -11.09 7.89 -13.35
CA ILE A 494 -12.44 7.79 -12.78
C ILE A 494 -12.58 8.83 -11.65
N ALA A 495 -13.56 9.71 -11.79
CA ALA A 495 -13.88 10.78 -10.86
C ALA A 495 -15.40 10.99 -10.75
N ASP A 496 -15.82 12.08 -10.11
CA ASP A 496 -17.20 12.55 -10.07
C ASP A 496 -17.26 14.09 -10.15
N PRO A 497 -18.44 14.69 -10.39
CA PRO A 497 -18.57 16.14 -10.59
C PRO A 497 -18.16 17.02 -9.39
N ILE A 498 -17.99 16.46 -8.19
CA ILE A 498 -17.61 17.20 -6.98
C ILE A 498 -16.11 17.05 -6.71
N ALA A 499 -15.59 15.82 -6.73
CA ALA A 499 -14.17 15.53 -6.49
C ALA A 499 -13.27 16.13 -7.58
N VAL A 500 -13.67 16.01 -8.85
CA VAL A 500 -12.99 16.61 -10.00
C VAL A 500 -14.02 17.20 -10.97
N PRO A 501 -14.48 18.44 -10.78
CA PRO A 501 -15.37 19.10 -11.73
C PRO A 501 -14.78 19.12 -13.15
N MET A 502 -15.62 19.09 -14.19
CA MET A 502 -15.15 18.88 -15.57
C MET A 502 -14.28 20.04 -16.12
N ASP A 503 -14.39 21.23 -15.53
CA ASP A 503 -13.51 22.38 -15.82
C ASP A 503 -12.06 22.17 -15.35
N GLN A 504 -11.80 21.18 -14.49
CA GLN A 504 -10.44 20.77 -14.09
C GLN A 504 -9.74 19.91 -15.15
N GLN A 505 -10.37 19.54 -16.27
CA GLN A 505 -9.72 18.75 -17.33
C GLN A 505 -8.35 19.27 -17.82
N PRO A 506 -8.03 20.59 -17.83
CA PRO A 506 -6.68 21.07 -18.13
C PRO A 506 -5.59 20.61 -17.13
N PHE A 507 -5.97 20.19 -15.92
CA PHE A 507 -5.08 19.71 -14.86
C PHE A 507 -4.90 18.19 -14.83
N TYR A 508 -5.40 17.47 -15.84
CA TYR A 508 -5.26 16.02 -16.01
C TYR A 508 -4.80 15.69 -17.43
N ASP A 509 -3.81 14.80 -17.55
CA ASP A 509 -3.42 14.25 -18.85
C ASP A 509 -4.42 13.17 -19.29
N GLU A 510 -4.85 12.35 -18.32
CA GLU A 510 -5.98 11.44 -18.45
C GLU A 510 -7.28 12.18 -18.78
N LYS A 511 -8.22 11.50 -19.44
CA LYS A 511 -9.56 12.02 -19.68
C LYS A 511 -10.47 11.71 -18.50
N ILE A 512 -11.10 12.76 -17.97
CA ILE A 512 -12.00 12.65 -16.82
C ILE A 512 -13.24 11.88 -17.23
N VAL A 513 -13.56 10.84 -16.44
CA VAL A 513 -14.81 10.09 -16.55
C VAL A 513 -15.58 10.26 -15.26
N HIS A 514 -16.71 10.98 -15.34
CA HIS A 514 -17.60 11.14 -14.19
C HIS A 514 -18.52 9.94 -14.03
N LEU A 515 -18.46 9.32 -12.86
CA LEU A 515 -19.58 8.54 -12.35
C LEU A 515 -20.67 9.48 -11.82
N PRO A 516 -21.96 9.07 -11.82
CA PRO A 516 -23.07 10.01 -11.63
C PRO A 516 -23.22 10.51 -10.19
N ASP A 517 -22.96 9.66 -9.20
CA ASP A 517 -23.21 9.97 -7.78
C ASP A 517 -21.92 10.19 -6.97
N CYS A 518 -20.88 9.35 -7.12
CA CYS A 518 -19.60 9.44 -6.42
C CYS A 518 -18.50 8.64 -7.15
N TYR A 519 -17.23 9.05 -7.04
CA TYR A 519 -16.08 8.28 -7.55
C TYR A 519 -15.64 7.16 -6.60
N GLN A 520 -16.01 7.21 -5.31
CA GLN A 520 -15.52 6.25 -4.32
C GLN A 520 -16.52 5.10 -4.17
N PRO A 521 -16.13 3.84 -4.45
CA PRO A 521 -16.95 2.69 -4.12
C PRO A 521 -16.89 2.45 -2.60
N ASN A 522 -17.96 1.90 -2.02
CA ASN A 522 -17.97 1.53 -0.61
C ASN A 522 -18.61 0.17 -0.42
N ASP A 523 -17.89 -0.72 0.28
CA ASP A 523 -18.40 -2.02 0.70
C ASP A 523 -19.47 -1.82 1.79
N SER A 524 -20.72 -2.16 1.44
CA SER A 524 -21.87 -2.09 2.34
C SER A 524 -21.94 -3.30 3.29
N GLN A 525 -21.19 -4.38 2.99
CA GLN A 525 -21.18 -5.61 3.78
C GLN A 525 -20.25 -5.50 5.00
N ARG A 526 -19.53 -4.39 5.17
CA ARG A 526 -18.62 -4.16 6.31
C ARG A 526 -19.37 -4.22 7.64
N ARG A 527 -19.19 -5.32 8.37
CA ARG A 527 -19.73 -5.51 9.71
C ARG A 527 -19.17 -4.43 10.64
N ILE A 528 -20.07 -3.81 11.40
CA ILE A 528 -19.72 -3.03 12.58
C ILE A 528 -19.95 -3.94 13.79
N ALA A 529 -19.05 -3.95 14.78
CA ALA A 529 -19.24 -4.79 15.96
C ALA A 529 -20.59 -4.50 16.65
N ASP A 530 -21.28 -5.57 17.08
CA ASP A 530 -22.61 -5.48 17.68
C ASP A 530 -22.57 -4.79 19.04
N LEU A 531 -21.48 -5.03 19.79
CA LEU A 531 -21.14 -4.28 21.00
C LEU A 531 -20.35 -3.03 20.60
N THR A 532 -20.85 -1.88 21.04
CA THR A 532 -20.07 -0.64 21.03
C THR A 532 -19.34 -0.56 22.37
N PRO A 533 -18.01 -0.30 22.41
CA PRO A 533 -17.29 -0.09 23.66
C PRO A 533 -17.86 1.10 24.44
N SER A 534 -17.66 1.17 25.76
CA SER A 534 -18.06 2.37 26.52
C SER A 534 -17.12 3.55 26.27
N ARG A 535 -17.53 4.76 26.67
CA ARG A 535 -16.64 5.93 26.65
C ARG A 535 -15.42 5.71 27.55
N ALA A 536 -15.62 5.19 28.77
CA ALA A 536 -14.52 4.79 29.65
C ALA A 536 -13.53 3.79 29.02
N ASP A 537 -14.00 2.74 28.33
CA ASP A 537 -13.12 1.76 27.64
C ASP A 537 -12.23 2.41 26.57
N CYS A 538 -12.70 3.52 25.99
CA CYS A 538 -12.00 4.31 24.98
C CYS A 538 -11.18 5.49 25.55
N GLY A 539 -11.12 5.64 26.87
CA GLY A 539 -10.47 6.79 27.53
C GLY A 539 -11.19 8.13 27.33
N LEU A 540 -12.46 8.10 26.92
CA LEU A 540 -13.31 9.26 26.70
C LEU A 540 -14.09 9.63 27.99
N PRO A 541 -14.43 10.92 28.20
CA PRO A 541 -15.27 11.31 29.32
C PRO A 541 -16.72 10.88 29.10
N GLU A 542 -17.35 10.34 30.16
CA GLU A 542 -18.76 9.91 30.17
C GLU A 542 -19.75 11.01 29.75
N ARG A 543 -19.37 12.28 29.92
CA ARG A 543 -20.16 13.45 29.50
C ARG A 543 -19.25 14.48 28.82
N GLY A 544 -19.81 15.21 27.86
CA GLY A 544 -19.08 16.19 27.06
C GLY A 544 -19.09 15.82 25.57
N PHE A 545 -18.79 16.80 24.73
CA PHE A 545 -18.80 16.66 23.27
C PHE A 545 -17.49 16.04 22.78
N VAL A 546 -17.55 15.00 21.96
CA VAL A 546 -16.38 14.31 21.42
C VAL A 546 -16.19 14.73 19.96
N PHE A 547 -15.31 15.70 19.72
CA PHE A 547 -14.77 15.93 18.38
C PHE A 547 -13.84 14.77 18.02
N CYS A 548 -13.81 14.36 16.76
CA CYS A 548 -13.02 13.21 16.31
C CYS A 548 -12.27 13.53 15.02
N CYS A 549 -11.03 13.04 14.89
CA CYS A 549 -10.32 12.99 13.61
C CYS A 549 -9.40 11.76 13.59
N PHE A 550 -9.82 10.71 12.87
CA PHE A 550 -9.04 9.47 12.70
C PHE A 550 -8.20 9.47 11.42
N ASN A 551 -7.90 10.64 10.87
CA ASN A 551 -6.99 10.79 9.74
C ASN A 551 -5.54 10.43 10.11
N ASN A 552 -4.76 10.00 9.11
CA ASN A 552 -3.30 9.90 9.23
C ASN A 552 -2.71 11.27 9.59
N SER A 553 -1.66 11.27 10.43
CA SER A 553 -1.08 12.49 11.01
C SER A 553 -0.55 13.48 9.97
N TYR A 554 -0.09 13.02 8.79
CA TYR A 554 0.36 13.89 7.70
C TYR A 554 -0.76 14.76 7.09
N LYS A 555 -2.04 14.47 7.37
CA LYS A 555 -3.18 15.30 6.96
C LYS A 555 -3.47 16.43 7.97
N LEU A 556 -2.90 16.37 9.18
CA LEU A 556 -3.12 17.35 10.22
C LEU A 556 -2.22 18.57 9.98
N THR A 557 -2.84 19.73 9.72
CA THR A 557 -2.13 21.00 9.50
C THR A 557 -2.24 21.92 10.72
N PRO A 558 -1.25 22.80 10.95
CA PRO A 558 -1.29 23.79 12.04
C PRO A 558 -2.54 24.68 11.99
N ARG A 559 -3.07 24.95 10.78
CA ARG A 559 -4.26 25.76 10.54
C ARG A 559 -5.50 25.13 11.17
N PHE A 560 -5.81 23.87 10.81
CA PHE A 560 -6.97 23.16 11.33
C PHE A 560 -6.83 22.82 12.81
N PHE A 561 -5.64 22.39 13.24
CA PHE A 561 -5.41 22.13 14.66
C PHE A 561 -5.64 23.38 15.53
N THR A 562 -5.30 24.58 15.04
CA THR A 562 -5.57 25.83 15.74
C THR A 562 -7.06 26.15 15.81
N ILE A 563 -7.84 25.88 14.76
CA ILE A 563 -9.32 25.95 14.80
C ILE A 563 -9.85 24.99 15.87
N TRP A 564 -9.37 23.75 15.90
CA TRP A 564 -9.83 22.75 16.85
C TRP A 564 -9.51 23.12 18.31
N MET A 565 -8.36 23.76 18.58
CA MET A 565 -8.06 24.26 19.92
C MET A 565 -9.02 25.38 20.33
N ARG A 566 -9.43 26.27 19.40
CA ARG A 566 -10.50 27.27 19.67
C ARG A 566 -11.85 26.62 19.93
N LEU A 567 -12.22 25.57 19.19
CA LEU A 567 -13.43 24.78 19.44
C LEU A 567 -13.42 24.14 20.84
N LEU A 568 -12.30 23.55 21.24
CA LEU A 568 -12.13 23.00 22.59
C LEU A 568 -12.26 24.11 23.66
N ALA A 569 -11.65 25.29 23.48
CA ALA A 569 -11.83 26.41 24.39
C ALA A 569 -13.30 26.86 24.48
N ALA A 570 -14.00 26.93 23.34
CA ALA A 570 -15.36 27.43 23.23
C ALA A 570 -16.46 26.43 23.66
N VAL A 571 -16.13 25.15 23.85
CA VAL A 571 -17.03 24.08 24.28
C VAL A 571 -16.44 23.40 25.53
N PRO A 572 -16.78 23.85 26.76
CA PRO A 572 -16.26 23.27 27.99
C PRO A 572 -16.57 21.78 28.12
N GLY A 573 -15.62 21.01 28.66
CA GLY A 573 -15.76 19.55 28.83
C GLY A 573 -15.72 18.72 27.53
N SER A 574 -15.57 19.35 26.36
CA SER A 574 -15.33 18.60 25.11
C SER A 574 -13.90 18.04 25.04
N VAL A 575 -13.71 17.00 24.23
CA VAL A 575 -12.40 16.42 23.92
C VAL A 575 -12.21 16.29 22.41
N LEU A 576 -10.96 16.22 21.97
CA LEU A 576 -10.59 15.89 20.59
C LEU A 576 -9.97 14.48 20.58
N TRP A 577 -10.62 13.56 19.89
CA TRP A 577 -10.24 12.15 19.78
C TRP A 577 -9.48 11.91 18.47
N LEU A 578 -8.20 11.60 18.58
CA LEU A 578 -7.28 11.43 17.46
C LEU A 578 -6.84 9.97 17.33
N PHE A 579 -6.34 9.58 16.16
CA PHE A 579 -5.69 8.28 16.00
C PHE A 579 -4.31 8.25 16.70
N ASP A 580 -4.02 7.21 17.48
CA ASP A 580 -2.70 7.03 18.12
C ASP A 580 -1.69 6.50 17.08
N ALA A 581 -1.11 7.42 16.32
CA ALA A 581 -0.18 7.11 15.24
C ALA A 581 1.15 6.55 15.77
N ASN A 582 1.74 7.24 16.76
CA ASN A 582 2.90 6.82 17.55
C ASN A 582 3.15 7.82 18.71
N ALA A 583 4.03 7.44 19.65
CA ALA A 583 4.35 8.23 20.82
C ALA A 583 4.93 9.63 20.52
N GLN A 584 5.67 9.81 19.43
CA GLN A 584 6.24 11.11 19.06
C GLN A 584 5.17 12.08 18.57
N VAL A 585 4.29 11.62 17.67
CA VAL A 585 3.14 12.40 17.17
C VAL A 585 2.24 12.83 18.33
N LYS A 586 1.98 11.91 19.26
CA LYS A 586 1.22 12.16 20.49
C LYS A 586 1.84 13.27 21.35
N ALA A 587 3.14 13.18 21.64
CA ALA A 587 3.87 14.19 22.40
C ALA A 587 3.92 15.56 21.70
N ASN A 588 4.10 15.57 20.38
CA ASN A 588 4.08 16.78 19.57
C ASN A 588 2.70 17.47 19.62
N LEU A 589 1.62 16.75 19.34
CA LEU A 589 0.25 17.31 19.38
C LEU A 589 -0.15 17.80 20.79
N GLN A 590 0.29 17.11 21.84
CA GLN A 590 0.10 17.55 23.24
C GLN A 590 0.85 18.86 23.53
N ARG A 591 2.08 19.03 23.04
CA ARG A 591 2.82 20.29 23.12
C ARG A 591 2.11 21.42 22.35
N GLU A 592 1.64 21.15 21.14
CA GLU A 592 0.92 22.12 20.30
C GLU A 592 -0.40 22.57 20.96
N ALA A 593 -1.12 21.67 21.66
CA ALA A 593 -2.31 22.02 22.44
C ALA A 593 -1.96 22.93 23.63
N MET A 594 -0.91 22.58 24.39
CA MET A 594 -0.46 23.38 25.54
C MET A 594 -0.05 24.81 25.11
N GLN A 595 0.68 24.95 24.00
CA GLN A 595 1.06 26.25 23.43
C GLN A 595 -0.16 27.11 23.01
N ARG A 596 -1.28 26.47 22.68
CA ARG A 596 -2.57 27.13 22.34
C ARG A 596 -3.51 27.28 23.54
N GLY A 597 -3.00 27.05 24.77
CA GLY A 597 -3.75 27.23 26.01
C GLY A 597 -4.76 26.12 26.32
N ILE A 598 -4.65 24.95 25.68
CA ILE A 598 -5.51 23.79 25.92
C ILE A 598 -4.76 22.74 26.73
N ASP A 599 -5.42 22.24 27.77
CA ASP A 599 -4.95 21.09 28.56
C ASP A 599 -4.71 19.86 27.65
N PRO A 600 -3.49 19.32 27.58
CA PRO A 600 -3.17 18.11 26.82
C PRO A 600 -4.04 16.89 27.17
N GLY A 601 -4.63 16.84 28.38
CA GLY A 601 -5.59 15.81 28.79
C GLY A 601 -6.90 15.83 27.99
N ARG A 602 -7.19 16.91 27.25
CA ARG A 602 -8.33 17.01 26.33
C ARG A 602 -8.06 16.42 24.94
N LEU A 603 -6.83 15.98 24.67
CA LEU A 603 -6.49 15.16 23.52
C LEU A 603 -6.53 13.69 23.94
N VAL A 604 -7.50 12.94 23.42
CA VAL A 604 -7.61 11.49 23.63
C VAL A 604 -7.06 10.78 22.39
N PHE A 605 -6.31 9.70 22.58
CA PHE A 605 -5.65 8.99 21.48
C PHE A 605 -6.20 7.56 21.38
N ALA A 606 -6.77 7.22 20.22
CA ALA A 606 -7.41 5.95 19.95
C ALA A 606 -6.40 4.94 19.37
N PRO A 607 -6.11 3.82 20.06
CA PRO A 607 -5.15 2.83 19.58
C PRO A 607 -5.62 2.13 18.29
N ARG A 608 -4.74 1.35 17.66
CA ARG A 608 -5.13 0.43 16.59
C ARG A 608 -6.01 -0.70 17.17
N THR A 609 -7.09 -1.02 16.46
CA THR A 609 -8.08 -2.07 16.81
C THR A 609 -8.50 -2.81 15.54
N GLY A 610 -9.25 -3.91 15.65
CA GLY A 610 -9.81 -4.59 14.49
C GLY A 610 -10.75 -3.68 13.67
N PRO A 611 -10.97 -3.93 12.36
CA PRO A 611 -11.80 -3.08 11.51
C PRO A 611 -13.26 -2.93 12.01
N THR A 612 -13.85 -4.02 12.51
CA THR A 612 -15.20 -4.06 13.07
C THR A 612 -15.36 -3.16 14.30
N ASP A 613 -14.35 -3.16 15.18
CA ASP A 613 -14.31 -2.36 16.41
C ASP A 613 -13.97 -0.90 16.11
N HIS A 614 -13.12 -0.67 15.10
CA HIS A 614 -12.82 0.67 14.61
C HIS A 614 -14.08 1.37 14.09
N LEU A 615 -14.95 0.65 13.36
CA LEU A 615 -16.25 1.17 12.96
C LEU A 615 -17.20 1.33 14.17
N ALA A 616 -17.19 0.40 15.13
CA ALA A 616 -18.09 0.45 16.28
C ALA A 616 -17.80 1.66 17.18
N ARG A 617 -16.53 1.87 17.52
CA ARG A 617 -16.11 2.96 18.43
C ARG A 617 -16.43 4.35 17.88
N GLN A 618 -16.52 4.52 16.55
CA GLN A 618 -16.88 5.81 15.95
C GLN A 618 -18.30 6.29 16.32
N ARG A 619 -19.19 5.38 16.76
CA ARG A 619 -20.50 5.73 17.33
C ARG A 619 -20.40 6.61 18.60
N LEU A 620 -19.27 6.57 19.32
CA LEU A 620 -19.03 7.33 20.54
C LEU A 620 -18.64 8.80 20.31
N ALA A 621 -18.13 9.11 19.12
CA ALA A 621 -17.81 10.47 18.71
C ALA A 621 -19.10 11.24 18.37
N ASP A 622 -19.07 12.56 18.54
CA ASP A 622 -20.21 13.44 18.28
C ASP A 622 -20.13 14.09 16.89
N LEU A 623 -18.95 14.57 16.48
CA LEU A 623 -18.68 15.15 15.15
C LEU A 623 -17.25 14.81 14.67
N PHE A 624 -17.11 14.32 13.43
CA PHE A 624 -15.80 14.18 12.80
C PHE A 624 -15.38 15.51 12.15
N LEU A 625 -14.14 15.92 12.39
CA LEU A 625 -13.53 17.14 11.88
C LEU A 625 -12.49 16.79 10.80
N ASP A 626 -12.76 17.15 9.56
CA ASP A 626 -11.86 16.90 8.42
C ASP A 626 -10.85 18.05 8.19
N CYS A 627 -9.87 17.83 7.31
CA CYS A 627 -8.72 18.72 7.06
C CYS A 627 -8.53 19.05 5.56
N LEU A 628 -7.83 20.16 5.30
CA LEU A 628 -7.14 20.47 4.04
C LEU A 628 -5.62 20.57 4.28
N PRO A 629 -4.78 20.39 3.24
CA PRO A 629 -5.11 20.21 1.81
C PRO A 629 -5.58 18.81 1.41
N TYR A 630 -5.42 17.81 2.29
CA TYR A 630 -5.74 16.41 2.02
C TYR A 630 -6.87 15.95 2.97
N ASN A 631 -8.08 15.76 2.43
CA ASN A 631 -9.26 15.31 3.17
C ASN A 631 -9.12 13.89 3.74
N ALA A 632 -9.99 13.55 4.68
CA ALA A 632 -10.45 12.22 5.01
C ALA A 632 -11.06 11.53 3.78
N HIS A 633 -10.56 10.34 3.45
CA HIS A 633 -10.97 9.56 2.28
C HIS A 633 -11.78 8.36 2.77
N THR A 634 -11.17 7.18 2.89
CA THR A 634 -11.77 6.00 3.53
C THR A 634 -12.31 6.31 4.93
N THR A 635 -11.59 7.13 5.70
CA THR A 635 -12.01 7.61 7.03
C THR A 635 -13.33 8.39 7.03
N THR A 636 -13.67 9.10 5.95
CA THR A 636 -15.00 9.72 5.76
C THR A 636 -16.05 8.64 5.54
N SER A 637 -15.77 7.64 4.67
CA SER A 637 -16.69 6.52 4.45
C SER A 637 -16.95 5.73 5.74
N ASP A 638 -15.94 5.54 6.58
CA ASP A 638 -16.01 4.80 7.83
C ASP A 638 -16.89 5.53 8.85
N ALA A 639 -16.72 6.86 8.97
CA ALA A 639 -17.53 7.71 9.83
C ALA A 639 -19.00 7.71 9.38
N LEU A 640 -19.25 7.95 8.09
CA LEU A 640 -20.60 7.93 7.53
C LEU A 640 -21.26 6.54 7.66
N TRP A 641 -20.49 5.47 7.46
CA TRP A 641 -20.96 4.09 7.66
C TRP A 641 -21.23 3.77 9.14
N ALA A 642 -20.48 4.34 10.07
CA ALA A 642 -20.75 4.21 11.52
C ALA A 642 -21.94 5.06 12.00
N GLY A 643 -22.34 6.09 11.24
CA GLY A 643 -23.39 7.05 11.62
C GLY A 643 -22.85 8.31 12.30
N LEU A 644 -21.55 8.59 12.15
CA LEU A 644 -20.85 9.78 12.62
C LEU A 644 -20.86 10.86 11.51
N PRO A 645 -21.49 12.04 11.73
CA PRO A 645 -21.43 13.14 10.77
C PRO A 645 -20.00 13.66 10.59
N VAL A 646 -19.64 14.00 9.35
CA VAL A 646 -18.32 14.53 8.97
C VAL A 646 -18.48 15.97 8.49
N LEU A 647 -17.72 16.90 9.08
CA LEU A 647 -17.63 18.29 8.63
C LEU A 647 -16.33 18.49 7.85
N THR A 648 -16.42 19.04 6.64
CA THR A 648 -15.25 19.31 5.78
C THR A 648 -15.27 20.70 5.16
N LEU A 649 -14.08 21.21 4.83
CA LEU A 649 -13.86 22.40 4.02
C LEU A 649 -13.40 21.95 2.64
N ILE A 650 -14.12 22.32 1.59
CA ILE A 650 -13.79 21.89 0.21
C ILE A 650 -12.59 22.67 -0.33
N GLY A 651 -11.61 21.96 -0.88
CA GLY A 651 -10.40 22.52 -1.48
C GLY A 651 -10.45 22.63 -3.01
N GLU A 652 -9.30 22.95 -3.60
CA GLU A 652 -9.12 23.10 -5.05
C GLU A 652 -8.76 21.78 -5.76
N THR A 653 -7.98 20.92 -5.10
CA THR A 653 -7.43 19.68 -5.66
C THR A 653 -8.30 18.47 -5.33
N PHE A 654 -8.20 17.38 -6.11
CA PHE A 654 -8.91 16.11 -5.86
C PHE A 654 -8.79 15.68 -4.40
N ALA A 655 -7.55 15.59 -3.88
CA ALA A 655 -7.28 15.14 -2.52
C ALA A 655 -8.01 15.97 -1.44
N GLY A 656 -8.27 17.26 -1.69
CA GLY A 656 -9.01 18.19 -0.84
C GLY A 656 -10.51 18.29 -1.13
N ARG A 657 -11.07 17.44 -1.99
CA ARG A 657 -12.49 17.47 -2.39
C ARG A 657 -13.24 16.15 -2.17
N VAL A 658 -12.53 15.09 -1.80
CA VAL A 658 -13.11 13.75 -1.57
C VAL A 658 -14.21 13.76 -0.52
N ALA A 659 -13.99 14.37 0.66
CA ALA A 659 -15.00 14.34 1.71
C ALA A 659 -16.29 15.06 1.30
N ALA A 660 -16.18 16.13 0.49
CA ALA A 660 -17.33 16.84 -0.06
C ALA A 660 -18.13 15.99 -1.06
N SER A 661 -17.45 15.22 -1.92
CA SER A 661 -18.09 14.24 -2.81
C SER A 661 -18.89 13.19 -2.01
N LEU A 662 -18.26 12.58 -1.01
CA LEU A 662 -18.91 11.58 -0.15
C LEU A 662 -20.12 12.17 0.60
N LEU A 663 -20.02 13.41 1.10
CA LEU A 663 -21.11 14.11 1.75
C LEU A 663 -22.27 14.42 0.79
N HIS A 664 -22.00 14.77 -0.47
CA HIS A 664 -23.05 14.94 -1.48
C HIS A 664 -23.72 13.59 -1.79
N ALA A 665 -22.94 12.52 -1.98
CA ALA A 665 -23.44 11.18 -2.30
C ALA A 665 -24.25 10.51 -1.18
N ILE A 666 -24.07 10.92 0.09
CA ILE A 666 -24.92 10.53 1.21
C ILE A 666 -26.04 11.55 1.52
N GLY A 667 -26.14 12.62 0.74
CA GLY A 667 -27.18 13.64 0.91
C GLY A 667 -27.01 14.53 2.13
N LEU A 668 -25.77 14.82 2.56
CA LEU A 668 -25.40 15.78 3.61
C LEU A 668 -24.55 16.97 3.07
N PRO A 669 -24.93 17.64 1.97
CA PRO A 669 -24.18 18.78 1.44
C PRO A 669 -24.07 19.95 2.43
N GLU A 670 -24.97 20.04 3.42
CA GLU A 670 -24.92 21.06 4.47
C GLU A 670 -23.72 20.95 5.43
N LEU A 671 -22.92 19.88 5.34
CA LEU A 671 -21.66 19.69 6.07
C LEU A 671 -20.41 20.00 5.24
N VAL A 672 -20.59 20.55 4.03
CA VAL A 672 -19.51 21.05 3.18
C VAL A 672 -19.43 22.58 3.32
N THR A 673 -18.32 23.09 3.83
CA THR A 673 -18.06 24.53 3.94
C THR A 673 -17.06 25.02 2.90
N TYR A 674 -17.01 26.34 2.72
CA TYR A 674 -16.24 27.02 1.65
C TYR A 674 -15.23 28.05 2.20
N SER A 675 -15.19 28.25 3.51
CA SER A 675 -14.17 29.04 4.22
C SER A 675 -13.79 28.37 5.55
N ALA A 676 -12.65 28.77 6.12
CA ALA A 676 -12.21 28.28 7.43
C ALA A 676 -13.09 28.85 8.57
N GLU A 677 -13.61 30.04 8.34
CA GLU A 677 -14.53 30.78 9.20
C GLU A 677 -15.90 30.06 9.26
N ASP A 678 -16.45 29.65 8.11
CA ASP A 678 -17.69 28.84 8.05
C ASP A 678 -17.49 27.46 8.66
N TYR A 679 -16.33 26.83 8.44
CA TYR A 679 -15.97 25.56 9.07
C TYR A 679 -15.99 25.68 10.60
N GLU A 680 -15.31 26.67 11.17
CA GLU A 680 -15.27 26.87 12.63
C GLU A 680 -16.64 27.24 13.19
N ALA A 681 -17.38 28.12 12.50
CA ALA A 681 -18.72 28.53 12.90
C ALA A 681 -19.70 27.34 12.90
N LEU A 682 -19.68 26.50 11.86
CA LEU A 682 -20.55 25.33 11.77
C LEU A 682 -20.17 24.26 12.80
N ALA A 683 -18.87 23.99 13.00
CA ALA A 683 -18.40 23.07 14.05
C ALA A 683 -18.87 23.51 15.44
N LEU A 684 -18.71 24.81 15.76
CA LEU A 684 -19.12 25.38 17.04
C LEU A 684 -20.64 25.35 17.22
N ARG A 685 -21.39 25.59 16.14
CA ARG A 685 -22.85 25.53 16.13
C ARG A 685 -23.35 24.12 16.40
N LEU A 686 -22.81 23.12 15.70
CA LEU A 686 -23.14 21.70 15.89
C LEU A 686 -22.85 21.21 17.31
N ALA A 687 -21.79 21.73 17.95
CA ALA A 687 -21.45 21.43 19.33
C ALA A 687 -22.32 22.15 20.38
N ARG A 688 -23.07 23.19 19.99
CA ARG A 688 -23.94 23.99 20.88
C ARG A 688 -25.44 23.81 20.64
N GLU A 689 -25.84 23.25 19.50
CA GLU A 689 -27.23 22.95 19.13
C GLU A 689 -27.45 21.43 19.00
N PRO A 690 -27.68 20.68 20.11
CA PRO A 690 -27.84 19.21 20.07
C PRO A 690 -28.94 18.73 19.12
N GLU A 691 -30.04 19.47 19.00
CA GLU A 691 -31.15 19.15 18.08
C GLU A 691 -30.74 19.23 16.60
N LEU A 692 -29.84 20.15 16.24
CA LEU A 692 -29.31 20.25 14.88
C LEU A 692 -28.47 19.03 14.53
N LEU A 693 -27.55 18.64 15.44
CA LEU A 693 -26.73 17.45 15.28
C LEU A 693 -27.57 16.16 15.30
N ALA A 694 -28.59 16.08 16.16
CA ALA A 694 -29.54 14.96 16.19
C ALA A 694 -30.41 14.89 14.92
N GLY A 695 -30.73 16.03 14.30
CA GLY A 695 -31.34 16.10 12.97
C GLY A 695 -30.44 15.50 11.89
N LEU A 696 -29.17 15.90 11.86
CA LEU A 696 -28.17 15.38 10.91
C LEU A 696 -27.90 13.88 11.12
N ARG A 697 -27.82 13.41 12.36
CA ARG A 697 -27.67 11.98 12.68
C ARG A 697 -28.87 11.15 12.21
N ARG A 698 -30.10 11.64 12.39
CA ARG A 698 -31.31 11.00 11.84
C ARG A 698 -31.31 10.96 10.31
N LYS A 699 -30.90 12.06 9.66
CA LYS A 699 -30.76 12.14 8.20
C LYS A 699 -29.69 11.16 7.68
N LEU A 700 -28.52 11.09 8.32
CA LEU A 700 -27.46 10.13 8.01
C LEU A 700 -27.93 8.68 8.18
N ALA A 701 -28.61 8.36 9.30
CA ALA A 701 -29.13 7.02 9.55
C ALA A 701 -30.15 6.58 8.49
N ALA A 702 -31.06 7.47 8.09
CA ALA A 702 -32.00 7.21 6.99
C ALA A 702 -31.29 7.06 5.63
N ASN A 703 -30.27 7.87 5.37
CA ASN A 703 -29.58 7.90 4.08
C ASN A 703 -28.56 6.77 3.90
N ARG A 704 -27.89 6.27 4.96
CA ARG A 704 -26.80 5.26 4.89
C ARG A 704 -27.12 4.04 4.01
N LEU A 705 -28.40 3.70 3.88
CA LEU A 705 -28.89 2.47 3.26
C LEU A 705 -29.71 2.73 2.00
N ASN A 706 -30.01 4.01 1.71
CA ASN A 706 -30.93 4.46 0.66
C ASN A 706 -30.26 5.42 -0.33
N ALA A 707 -29.20 6.11 0.10
CA ALA A 707 -28.46 7.07 -0.70
C ALA A 707 -27.33 6.36 -1.48
N PRO A 708 -26.92 6.91 -2.64
CA PRO A 708 -26.00 6.24 -3.57
C PRO A 708 -24.67 5.77 -2.97
N LEU A 709 -24.13 6.46 -1.95
CA LEU A 709 -22.78 6.25 -1.44
C LEU A 709 -22.45 4.78 -1.08
N PHE A 710 -23.43 4.03 -0.57
CA PHE A 710 -23.27 2.61 -0.18
C PHE A 710 -24.09 1.64 -1.05
N ASP A 711 -24.61 2.10 -2.19
CA ASP A 711 -25.28 1.23 -3.19
C ASP A 711 -24.25 0.65 -4.16
N ALA A 712 -23.50 -0.35 -3.68
CA ALA A 712 -22.44 -0.98 -4.46
C ALA A 712 -22.95 -1.68 -5.74
N ARG A 713 -24.24 -2.08 -5.80
CA ARG A 713 -24.86 -2.65 -7.00
C ARG A 713 -25.05 -1.58 -8.07
N ARG A 714 -25.68 -0.45 -7.74
CA ARG A 714 -25.84 0.69 -8.67
C ARG A 714 -24.48 1.25 -9.08
N TYR A 715 -23.54 1.36 -8.15
CA TYR A 715 -22.16 1.77 -8.41
C TYR A 715 -21.51 0.88 -9.48
N ALA A 716 -21.56 -0.44 -9.32
CA ALA A 716 -21.00 -1.38 -10.29
C ALA A 716 -21.59 -1.18 -11.69
N ARG A 717 -22.91 -0.91 -11.79
CA ARG A 717 -23.58 -0.66 -13.07
C ARG A 717 -23.15 0.65 -13.74
N HIS A 718 -22.87 1.70 -12.99
CA HIS A 718 -22.30 2.94 -13.53
C HIS A 718 -20.86 2.75 -14.02
N LEU A 719 -20.04 2.02 -13.26
CA LEU A 719 -18.66 1.71 -13.66
C LEU A 719 -18.60 0.81 -14.91
N GLU A 720 -19.52 -0.17 -15.01
CA GLU A 720 -19.71 -0.98 -16.22
C GLU A 720 -20.11 -0.13 -17.43
N ALA A 721 -21.02 0.84 -17.25
CA ALA A 721 -21.39 1.79 -18.30
C ALA A 721 -20.20 2.65 -18.74
N ALA A 722 -19.32 3.07 -17.81
CA ALA A 722 -18.07 3.75 -18.14
C ALA A 722 -17.15 2.85 -18.99
N TYR A 723 -16.92 1.60 -18.57
CA TYR A 723 -16.07 0.65 -19.31
C TYR A 723 -16.57 0.35 -20.71
N LEU A 724 -17.88 0.15 -20.89
CA LEU A 724 -18.49 -0.02 -22.21
C LEU A 724 -18.31 1.23 -23.08
N ARG A 725 -18.44 2.42 -22.49
CA ARG A 725 -18.26 3.68 -23.21
C ARG A 725 -16.80 3.90 -23.63
N MET A 726 -15.83 3.56 -22.79
CA MET A 726 -14.40 3.56 -23.13
C MET A 726 -14.10 2.60 -24.28
N TRP A 727 -14.63 1.37 -24.20
CA TRP A 727 -14.52 0.37 -25.26
C TRP A 727 -15.10 0.88 -26.58
N ASP A 728 -16.31 1.45 -26.56
CA ASP A 728 -16.96 2.01 -27.75
C ASP A 728 -16.15 3.13 -28.42
N ILE A 729 -15.49 3.99 -27.64
CA ILE A 729 -14.63 5.08 -28.15
C ILE A 729 -13.39 4.48 -28.82
N TRP A 730 -12.73 3.53 -28.17
CA TRP A 730 -11.53 2.88 -28.69
C TRP A 730 -11.81 2.01 -29.93
N ALA A 731 -12.91 1.24 -29.91
CA ALA A 731 -13.34 0.40 -31.02
C ALA A 731 -13.80 1.22 -32.25
N ASP A 732 -14.31 2.44 -32.05
CA ASP A 732 -14.53 3.42 -33.12
C ASP A 732 -13.22 4.02 -33.69
N GLY A 733 -12.05 3.62 -33.17
CA GLY A 733 -10.74 4.15 -33.57
C GLY A 733 -10.48 5.60 -33.13
N LYS A 734 -11.24 6.10 -32.15
CA LYS A 734 -11.13 7.48 -31.65
C LYS A 734 -10.10 7.55 -30.50
N PRO A 735 -9.41 8.70 -30.34
CA PRO A 735 -8.61 8.94 -29.13
C PRO A 735 -9.52 9.00 -27.88
N PRO A 736 -8.97 8.79 -26.68
CA PRO A 736 -9.70 8.97 -25.42
C PRO A 736 -10.38 10.35 -25.32
N GLN A 737 -11.59 10.38 -24.77
CA GLN A 737 -12.43 11.58 -24.63
C GLN A 737 -13.04 11.64 -23.23
N ALA A 738 -13.15 12.84 -22.65
CA ALA A 738 -13.82 13.01 -21.36
C ALA A 738 -15.35 12.85 -21.52
N PHE A 739 -16.01 12.25 -20.53
CA PHE A 739 -17.47 12.07 -20.55
C PHE A 739 -18.05 11.87 -19.14
N SER A 740 -19.36 12.02 -19.02
CA SER A 740 -20.12 11.66 -17.82
C SER A 740 -21.02 10.46 -18.11
N VAL A 741 -21.09 9.52 -17.18
CA VAL A 741 -22.03 8.40 -17.21
C VAL A 741 -23.44 8.91 -16.87
N GLU A 742 -24.47 8.36 -17.51
CA GLU A 742 -25.86 8.69 -17.16
C GLU A 742 -26.28 8.02 -15.84
N ALA A 743 -27.01 8.76 -15.02
CA ALA A 743 -27.52 8.26 -13.74
C ALA A 743 -28.61 7.19 -13.97
N LEU A 744 -28.21 5.91 -13.91
CA LEU A 744 -29.17 4.81 -13.83
C LEU A 744 -30.10 4.98 -12.63
N ALA A 745 -31.39 4.71 -12.83
CA ALA A 745 -32.39 4.66 -11.77
C ALA A 745 -31.99 3.64 -10.67
N PRO A 746 -32.39 3.85 -9.41
CA PRO A 746 -32.11 2.89 -8.34
C PRO A 746 -32.77 1.55 -8.66
N ASP A 747 -31.93 0.53 -8.86
CA ASP A 747 -32.31 -0.86 -9.06
C ASP A 747 -32.74 -1.45 -7.72
N ARG A 748 -33.95 -1.04 -7.28
CA ARG A 748 -34.58 -1.58 -6.07
C ARG A 748 -34.89 -3.06 -6.31
N PRO A 749 -34.36 -3.99 -5.50
CA PRO A 749 -34.87 -5.35 -5.48
C PRO A 749 -36.38 -5.34 -5.22
N GLU A 750 -37.10 -6.33 -5.74
CA GLU A 750 -38.44 -6.60 -5.25
C GLU A 750 -38.36 -6.86 -3.74
N GLY A 751 -39.27 -6.25 -2.97
CA GLY A 751 -39.21 -6.31 -1.51
C GLY A 751 -39.34 -7.75 -1.01
N ILE A 752 -38.35 -8.20 -0.24
CA ILE A 752 -38.26 -9.54 0.34
C ILE A 752 -39.36 -9.68 1.40
N ALA A 753 -40.45 -10.38 1.04
CA ALA A 753 -41.59 -10.58 1.91
C ALA A 753 -41.38 -11.77 2.86
N ARG A 754 -41.94 -11.70 4.07
CA ARG A 754 -42.02 -12.86 4.96
C ARG A 754 -43.17 -13.77 4.51
N THR A 755 -42.91 -15.07 4.43
CA THR A 755 -43.93 -16.11 4.30
C THR A 755 -44.66 -16.24 5.64
N PRO A 756 -45.97 -15.98 5.73
CA PRO A 756 -46.71 -15.98 6.99
C PRO A 756 -46.91 -17.39 7.55
N TYR A 757 -46.92 -17.53 8.88
CA TYR A 757 -47.23 -18.80 9.53
C TYR A 757 -48.74 -19.06 9.57
N ALA A 758 -49.18 -20.23 9.08
CA ALA A 758 -50.59 -20.64 9.13
C ALA A 758 -51.10 -20.96 10.56
N ALA A 759 -50.19 -21.34 11.47
CA ALA A 759 -50.44 -21.62 12.89
C ALA A 759 -49.14 -21.47 13.68
N CYS A 760 -49.19 -21.58 15.02
CA CYS A 760 -47.97 -21.53 15.86
C CYS A 760 -46.94 -22.60 15.42
N PRO A 761 -45.72 -22.22 14.98
CA PRO A 761 -44.75 -23.14 14.39
C PRO A 761 -44.05 -24.07 15.40
N LEU A 762 -44.43 -24.05 16.69
CA LEU A 762 -43.99 -25.03 17.69
C LEU A 762 -45.09 -26.01 18.12
N CYS A 763 -46.37 -25.59 18.16
CA CYS A 763 -47.44 -26.42 18.74
C CYS A 763 -48.69 -26.57 17.85
N GLY A 764 -48.69 -26.02 16.64
CA GLY A 764 -49.83 -26.08 15.71
C GLY A 764 -51.08 -25.32 16.14
N GLY A 765 -51.05 -24.58 17.27
CA GLY A 765 -52.19 -23.80 17.75
C GLY A 765 -52.51 -22.62 16.83
N ALA A 766 -53.75 -22.54 16.34
CA ALA A 766 -54.22 -21.49 15.42
C ALA A 766 -54.31 -20.10 16.09
N ASP A 767 -54.59 -20.06 17.39
CA ASP A 767 -54.86 -18.82 18.13
C ASP A 767 -53.56 -18.12 18.59
N SER A 768 -53.37 -16.87 18.17
CA SER A 768 -52.28 -16.00 18.62
C SER A 768 -52.72 -14.54 18.80
N THR A 769 -52.11 -13.85 19.77
CA THR A 769 -52.32 -12.42 20.04
C THR A 769 -51.09 -11.61 19.60
N PRO A 770 -51.25 -10.44 18.97
CA PRO A 770 -50.14 -9.51 18.77
C PRO A 770 -49.47 -9.15 20.10
N VAL A 771 -48.15 -9.01 20.09
CA VAL A 771 -47.32 -8.64 21.26
C VAL A 771 -46.72 -7.25 21.05
N LEU A 772 -46.15 -7.02 19.87
CA LEU A 772 -45.51 -5.76 19.46
C LEU A 772 -45.39 -5.71 17.93
N THR A 773 -45.15 -4.52 17.41
CA THR A 773 -44.62 -4.31 16.05
C THR A 773 -43.32 -3.53 16.19
N ALA A 774 -42.26 -4.02 15.54
CA ALA A 774 -40.94 -3.39 15.54
C ALA A 774 -40.70 -2.70 14.19
N ASP A 775 -40.40 -1.40 14.22
CA ASP A 775 -39.93 -0.64 13.06
C ASP A 775 -38.44 -0.95 12.83
N ALA A 776 -38.19 -1.88 11.91
CA ALA A 776 -36.85 -2.20 11.43
C ALA A 776 -36.19 -1.01 10.73
N GLY A 777 -36.95 -0.08 10.15
CA GLY A 777 -36.44 1.09 9.44
C GLY A 777 -35.66 2.08 10.31
N ALA A 778 -35.86 2.06 11.63
CA ALA A 778 -35.06 2.81 12.58
C ALA A 778 -33.68 2.17 12.85
N HIS A 779 -33.44 0.94 12.38
CA HIS A 779 -32.24 0.18 12.68
C HIS A 779 -31.07 0.51 11.72
N PRO A 780 -29.85 0.80 12.22
CA PRO A 780 -28.63 1.11 11.47
C PRO A 780 -28.49 0.95 9.93
N HIS A 781 -28.33 -0.18 9.24
CA HIS A 781 -28.45 -1.61 9.55
C HIS A 781 -29.54 -2.24 8.65
N TYR A 782 -30.75 -1.68 8.68
CA TYR A 782 -31.92 -2.04 7.87
C TYR A 782 -31.66 -2.10 6.35
N ARG A 783 -32.13 -3.15 5.67
CA ARG A 783 -32.25 -3.26 4.20
C ARG A 783 -33.53 -2.57 3.66
N PRO A 784 -33.57 -1.60 2.72
CA PRO A 784 -34.84 -1.14 2.12
C PRO A 784 -35.62 -2.23 1.36
N ASP A 785 -34.94 -3.31 0.99
CA ASP A 785 -35.48 -4.57 0.46
C ASP A 785 -36.17 -5.42 1.54
N LEU A 786 -35.91 -5.18 2.83
CA LEU A 786 -36.58 -5.88 3.94
C LEU A 786 -37.89 -5.21 4.37
N PRO A 787 -38.84 -5.97 4.96
CA PRO A 787 -40.05 -5.40 5.54
C PRO A 787 -39.69 -4.43 6.67
N ARG A 788 -40.19 -3.20 6.57
CA ARG A 788 -39.96 -2.18 7.59
C ARG A 788 -40.62 -2.54 8.91
N ASP A 789 -41.88 -2.92 8.89
CA ASP A 789 -42.63 -3.26 10.10
C ASP A 789 -42.67 -4.78 10.29
N ILE A 790 -42.19 -5.27 11.43
CA ILE A 790 -42.24 -6.69 11.78
C ILE A 790 -43.08 -6.87 13.05
N ALA A 791 -44.27 -7.43 12.85
CA ALA A 791 -45.16 -7.82 13.93
C ALA A 791 -44.67 -9.10 14.60
N TRP A 792 -44.82 -9.18 15.92
CA TRP A 792 -44.63 -10.41 16.71
C TRP A 792 -45.93 -10.79 17.41
N ARG A 793 -46.15 -12.11 17.53
CA ARG A 793 -47.37 -12.73 18.03
C ARG A 793 -47.02 -13.74 19.11
N SER A 794 -47.87 -13.91 20.11
CA SER A 794 -47.77 -14.99 21.10
C SER A 794 -48.91 -15.98 20.94
N CYS A 795 -48.60 -17.28 20.84
CA CYS A 795 -49.60 -18.34 20.75
C CYS A 795 -50.32 -18.52 22.09
N LYS A 796 -51.66 -18.47 22.10
CA LYS A 796 -52.44 -18.64 23.34
C LYS A 796 -52.32 -20.04 23.94
N SER A 797 -52.20 -21.07 23.10
CA SER A 797 -52.19 -22.48 23.55
C SER A 797 -50.92 -22.87 24.30
N CYS A 798 -49.76 -22.32 23.91
CA CYS A 798 -48.47 -22.68 24.52
C CYS A 798 -47.72 -21.51 25.15
N GLY A 799 -47.96 -20.25 24.75
CA GLY A 799 -47.21 -19.05 25.15
C GLY A 799 -45.87 -18.87 24.42
N HIS A 800 -45.74 -19.39 23.20
CA HIS A 800 -44.57 -19.16 22.33
C HIS A 800 -44.72 -17.84 21.58
N THR A 801 -43.68 -17.00 21.59
CA THR A 801 -43.65 -15.72 20.88
C THR A 801 -42.77 -15.82 19.64
N PHE A 802 -43.32 -15.44 18.49
CA PHE A 802 -42.72 -15.57 17.16
C PHE A 802 -43.12 -14.39 16.26
N ALA A 803 -42.29 -14.10 15.26
CA ALA A 803 -42.57 -13.07 14.28
C ALA A 803 -43.68 -13.50 13.29
N ASP A 804 -44.36 -12.55 12.66
CA ASP A 804 -45.45 -12.81 11.70
C ASP A 804 -44.89 -13.28 10.34
N GLY A 805 -44.39 -14.52 10.33
CA GLY A 805 -43.78 -15.21 9.20
C GLY A 805 -42.26 -15.39 9.30
N HIS A 806 -41.66 -15.98 8.27
CA HIS A 806 -40.22 -16.19 8.09
C HIS A 806 -39.78 -15.81 6.66
N PHE A 807 -38.48 -15.61 6.43
CA PHE A 807 -37.97 -15.43 5.07
C PHE A 807 -37.80 -16.77 4.34
N ALA A 808 -37.76 -16.76 3.00
CA ALA A 808 -37.31 -17.95 2.27
C ALA A 808 -35.80 -18.18 2.54
N PRO A 809 -35.31 -19.44 2.50
CA PRO A 809 -33.89 -19.72 2.72
C PRO A 809 -32.96 -19.00 1.73
N GLU A 810 -33.43 -18.80 0.50
CA GLU A 810 -32.69 -18.13 -0.58
C GLU A 810 -32.60 -16.61 -0.36
N ASP A 811 -33.68 -15.98 0.13
CA ASP A 811 -33.71 -14.54 0.42
C ASP A 811 -32.74 -14.17 1.55
N LEU A 812 -32.73 -14.96 2.63
CA LEU A 812 -31.92 -14.69 3.82
C LEU A 812 -30.41 -14.65 3.50
N ALA A 813 -29.97 -15.45 2.52
CA ALA A 813 -28.59 -15.48 2.05
C ALA A 813 -28.17 -14.26 1.23
N ASN A 814 -29.13 -13.53 0.64
CA ASN A 814 -28.89 -12.26 -0.07
C ASN A 814 -28.90 -11.05 0.87
N VAL A 815 -29.58 -11.17 2.02
CA VAL A 815 -29.78 -10.09 3.01
C VAL A 815 -28.66 -10.03 4.05
N LEU A 816 -28.26 -11.19 4.59
CA LEU A 816 -27.30 -11.26 5.69
C LEU A 816 -25.91 -11.65 5.16
N PRO A 817 -24.86 -10.83 5.38
CA PRO A 817 -23.51 -11.21 4.97
C PRO A 817 -23.07 -12.46 5.74
N ARG A 818 -22.79 -13.54 5.01
CA ARG A 818 -22.27 -14.78 5.60
C ARG A 818 -20.87 -14.54 6.14
N VAL A 819 -20.61 -15.04 7.34
CA VAL A 819 -19.27 -15.01 7.95
C VAL A 819 -18.37 -15.96 7.18
N ALA A 820 -17.31 -15.44 6.56
CA ALA A 820 -16.34 -16.24 5.85
C ALA A 820 -15.57 -17.18 6.81
N LEU A 821 -15.26 -18.38 6.33
CA LEU A 821 -14.38 -19.31 7.04
C LEU A 821 -13.08 -18.60 7.46
N CYS A 822 -12.67 -18.80 8.71
CA CYS A 822 -11.48 -18.22 9.34
C CYS A 822 -11.46 -16.70 9.59
N SER A 823 -12.60 -16.00 9.58
CA SER A 823 -12.65 -14.60 10.05
C SER A 823 -12.22 -14.48 11.52
N ASP A 824 -11.06 -13.85 11.74
CA ASP A 824 -10.32 -13.81 13.02
C ASP A 824 -10.31 -15.13 13.80
N LEU A 825 -9.50 -16.07 13.32
CA LEU A 825 -9.31 -17.38 13.93
C LEU A 825 -8.92 -17.31 15.41
N GLU A 826 -8.03 -16.39 15.80
CA GLU A 826 -7.59 -16.30 17.20
C GLU A 826 -8.72 -15.85 18.12
N GLU A 827 -9.46 -14.81 17.74
CA GLU A 827 -10.60 -14.34 18.52
C GLU A 827 -11.69 -15.43 18.58
N GLY A 828 -12.03 -16.04 17.44
CA GLY A 828 -12.98 -17.14 17.36
C GLY A 828 -12.60 -18.34 18.24
N ARG A 829 -11.32 -18.73 18.29
CA ARG A 829 -10.80 -19.80 19.16
C ARG A 829 -10.94 -19.46 20.64
N ARG A 830 -10.71 -18.20 21.04
CA ARG A 830 -10.89 -17.75 22.44
C ARG A 830 -12.35 -17.90 22.90
N PHE A 831 -13.31 -17.69 21.99
CA PHE A 831 -14.73 -17.92 22.27
C PHE A 831 -15.15 -19.40 22.21
N ALA A 832 -14.56 -20.19 21.31
CA ALA A 832 -14.89 -21.60 21.16
C ALA A 832 -14.32 -22.49 22.29
N ALA A 833 -13.11 -22.24 22.77
CA ALA A 833 -12.44 -23.12 23.73
C ALA A 833 -13.24 -23.37 25.04
N PRO A 834 -13.90 -22.37 25.67
CA PRO A 834 -14.80 -22.61 26.81
C PRO A 834 -15.98 -23.53 26.48
N ILE A 835 -16.53 -23.46 25.27
CA ILE A 835 -17.66 -24.30 24.82
C ILE A 835 -17.20 -25.75 24.71
N VAL A 836 -16.07 -26.00 24.06
CA VAL A 836 -15.50 -27.35 23.90
C VAL A 836 -15.13 -27.95 25.27
N ALA A 837 -14.49 -27.16 26.14
CA ALA A 837 -14.14 -27.58 27.50
C ALA A 837 -15.35 -28.03 28.33
N ARG A 838 -16.51 -27.37 28.15
CA ARG A 838 -17.77 -27.79 28.80
C ARG A 838 -18.32 -29.06 28.19
N MET A 839 -18.31 -29.18 26.85
CA MET A 839 -18.83 -30.36 26.16
C MET A 839 -18.06 -31.64 26.48
N VAL A 840 -16.73 -31.57 26.63
CA VAL A 840 -15.88 -32.71 27.02
C VAL A 840 -16.35 -33.38 28.31
N ARG A 841 -16.92 -32.63 29.26
CA ARG A 841 -17.47 -33.17 30.52
C ARG A 841 -18.71 -34.04 30.32
N HIS A 842 -19.41 -33.88 29.19
CA HIS A 842 -20.59 -34.65 28.83
C HIS A 842 -20.27 -35.75 27.81
N VAL A 843 -19.57 -35.41 26.73
CA VAL A 843 -19.20 -36.32 25.64
C VAL A 843 -17.72 -36.12 25.33
N PRO A 844 -16.80 -36.87 25.97
CA PRO A 844 -15.37 -36.57 25.91
C PRO A 844 -14.69 -36.88 24.57
N HIS A 845 -15.31 -37.67 23.69
CA HIS A 845 -14.78 -38.01 22.37
C HIS A 845 -15.87 -38.53 21.42
N GLY A 846 -15.59 -38.43 20.11
CA GLY A 846 -16.41 -38.93 19.01
C GLY A 846 -16.50 -37.92 17.87
N VAL A 847 -17.47 -38.13 16.97
CA VAL A 847 -17.71 -37.24 15.83
C VAL A 847 -18.52 -36.00 16.27
N TRP A 848 -18.01 -34.81 15.97
CA TRP A 848 -18.67 -33.53 16.21
C TRP A 848 -19.18 -32.96 14.89
N LEU A 849 -20.50 -32.81 14.76
CA LEU A 849 -21.11 -32.10 13.63
C LEU A 849 -21.34 -30.64 13.99
N ASP A 850 -20.67 -29.71 13.29
CA ASP A 850 -20.92 -28.28 13.41
C ASP A 850 -21.73 -27.78 12.20
N VAL A 851 -22.88 -27.19 12.48
CA VAL A 851 -23.93 -26.91 11.50
C VAL A 851 -24.01 -25.42 11.25
N ALA A 852 -24.01 -25.02 9.98
CA ALA A 852 -23.76 -23.64 9.55
C ALA A 852 -22.54 -23.05 10.25
N PHE A 853 -21.41 -23.76 10.18
CA PHE A 853 -20.19 -23.52 10.96
C PHE A 853 -19.57 -22.12 10.79
N GLY A 854 -20.00 -21.34 9.78
CA GLY A 854 -19.65 -19.92 9.63
C GLY A 854 -18.14 -19.71 9.50
N SER A 855 -17.52 -19.04 10.48
CA SER A 855 -16.07 -18.89 10.54
C SER A 855 -15.30 -20.20 10.75
N GLY A 856 -15.98 -21.30 11.07
CA GLY A 856 -15.38 -22.60 11.38
C GLY A 856 -14.59 -22.60 12.70
N ALA A 857 -14.61 -21.52 13.48
CA ALA A 857 -13.80 -21.40 14.69
C ALA A 857 -14.14 -22.47 15.74
N LEU A 858 -15.43 -22.80 15.90
CA LEU A 858 -15.87 -23.87 16.80
C LEU A 858 -15.41 -25.24 16.29
N LEU A 859 -15.75 -25.59 15.05
CA LEU A 859 -15.28 -26.80 14.36
C LEU A 859 -13.76 -27.02 14.45
N LEU A 860 -12.96 -26.01 14.13
CA LEU A 860 -11.50 -26.11 14.17
C LEU A 860 -10.98 -26.27 15.61
N THR A 861 -11.61 -25.61 16.58
CA THR A 861 -11.25 -25.78 18.00
C THR A 861 -11.63 -27.18 18.50
N THR A 862 -12.74 -27.79 18.06
CA THR A 862 -13.09 -29.16 18.46
C THR A 862 -12.12 -30.19 17.89
N ALA A 863 -11.64 -29.98 16.66
CA ALA A 863 -10.59 -30.81 16.07
C ALA A 863 -9.27 -30.75 16.86
N GLU A 864 -8.84 -29.55 17.28
CA GLU A 864 -7.63 -29.38 18.12
C GLU A 864 -7.75 -30.04 19.50
N TRP A 865 -8.99 -30.21 19.99
CA TRP A 865 -9.30 -30.91 21.24
C TRP A 865 -9.55 -32.43 21.04
N GLY A 866 -9.31 -32.96 19.84
CA GLY A 866 -9.32 -34.40 19.54
C GLY A 866 -10.68 -34.99 19.13
N TYR A 867 -11.67 -34.17 18.75
CA TYR A 867 -12.88 -34.66 18.09
C TYR A 867 -12.66 -34.89 16.59
N GLU A 868 -13.39 -35.84 16.02
CA GLU A 868 -13.52 -35.96 14.56
C GLU A 868 -14.53 -34.91 14.10
N ALA A 869 -14.03 -33.79 13.57
CA ALA A 869 -14.85 -32.62 13.27
C ALA A 869 -15.42 -32.67 11.83
N VAL A 870 -16.74 -32.59 11.71
CA VAL A 870 -17.50 -32.63 10.46
C VAL A 870 -18.28 -31.33 10.29
N GLY A 871 -18.17 -30.69 9.12
CA GLY A 871 -18.92 -29.48 8.79
C GLY A 871 -20.17 -29.76 7.96
N LEU A 872 -21.27 -29.07 8.25
CA LEU A 872 -22.44 -28.99 7.37
C LEU A 872 -22.81 -27.53 7.13
N ASP A 873 -22.84 -27.09 5.87
CA ASP A 873 -23.37 -25.78 5.47
C ASP A 873 -24.14 -25.93 4.14
N VAL A 874 -25.01 -24.97 3.82
CA VAL A 874 -25.66 -24.89 2.50
C VAL A 874 -24.82 -24.12 1.48
N ASP A 875 -23.77 -23.40 1.91
CA ASP A 875 -22.81 -22.76 1.01
C ASP A 875 -21.69 -23.71 0.56
N MET A 876 -21.73 -24.09 -0.72
CA MET A 876 -20.71 -24.91 -1.37
C MET A 876 -19.30 -24.28 -1.31
N LYS A 877 -19.16 -22.94 -1.22
CA LYS A 877 -17.85 -22.28 -1.08
C LYS A 877 -17.24 -22.54 0.30
N ALA A 878 -18.01 -22.36 1.38
CA ALA A 878 -17.60 -22.72 2.74
C ALA A 878 -17.22 -24.21 2.86
N VAL A 879 -18.03 -25.10 2.30
CA VAL A 879 -17.76 -26.55 2.24
C VAL A 879 -16.48 -26.87 1.47
N SER A 880 -16.26 -26.21 0.33
CA SER A 880 -15.05 -26.39 -0.49
C SER A 880 -13.79 -25.80 0.15
N ALA A 881 -13.92 -24.76 0.98
CA ALA A 881 -12.83 -24.24 1.80
C ALA A 881 -12.44 -25.24 2.89
N LEU A 882 -13.42 -25.76 3.63
CA LEU A 882 -13.20 -26.70 4.72
C LEU A 882 -12.62 -28.04 4.23
N ARG A 883 -13.06 -28.54 3.07
CA ARG A 883 -12.46 -29.71 2.39
C ARG A 883 -11.00 -29.50 1.98
N ARG A 884 -10.61 -28.29 1.55
CA ARG A 884 -9.21 -27.95 1.24
C ARG A 884 -8.31 -27.95 2.48
N LEU A 885 -8.88 -27.77 3.67
CA LEU A 885 -8.19 -27.90 4.96
C LEU A 885 -8.12 -29.35 5.47
N GLY A 886 -8.62 -30.33 4.71
CA GLY A 886 -8.56 -31.76 5.04
C GLY A 886 -9.71 -32.28 5.92
N PHE A 887 -10.72 -31.46 6.20
CA PHE A 887 -11.88 -31.84 7.01
C PHE A 887 -13.01 -32.46 6.17
N GLU A 888 -13.79 -33.34 6.81
CA GLU A 888 -15.04 -33.81 6.22
C GLU A 888 -16.07 -32.66 6.26
N ALA A 889 -16.66 -32.34 5.11
CA ALA A 889 -17.71 -31.33 5.02
C ALA A 889 -18.75 -31.67 3.96
N HIS A 890 -20.01 -31.34 4.25
CA HIS A 890 -21.18 -31.61 3.40
C HIS A 890 -21.92 -30.34 3.03
N CYS A 891 -22.42 -30.30 1.80
CA CYS A 891 -23.28 -29.22 1.31
C CYS A 891 -24.74 -29.67 1.42
N GLY A 892 -25.55 -29.00 2.24
CA GLY A 892 -26.96 -29.35 2.44
C GLY A 892 -27.51 -29.00 3.82
N THR A 893 -28.71 -29.47 4.12
CA THR A 893 -29.38 -29.29 5.43
C THR A 893 -29.28 -30.53 6.31
N LEU A 894 -29.57 -30.37 7.61
CA LEU A 894 -29.51 -31.47 8.58
C LEU A 894 -30.51 -32.60 8.28
N ALA A 895 -31.59 -32.30 7.55
CA ALA A 895 -32.59 -33.28 7.16
C ALA A 895 -32.08 -34.23 6.06
N GLU A 896 -31.18 -33.75 5.19
CA GLU A 896 -30.61 -34.48 4.04
C GLU A 896 -29.50 -35.46 4.43
N LEU A 897 -28.83 -35.25 5.57
CA LEU A 897 -27.81 -36.18 6.06
C LEU A 897 -28.41 -37.56 6.38
N SER A 898 -27.73 -38.61 5.89
CA SER A 898 -28.04 -40.01 6.23
C SER A 898 -27.82 -40.29 7.71
N ASP A 899 -28.72 -41.05 8.32
CA ASP A 899 -28.56 -41.53 9.69
C ASP A 899 -27.66 -42.77 9.71
N ASP A 900 -26.42 -42.56 10.17
CA ASP A 900 -25.39 -43.58 10.39
C ASP A 900 -25.09 -43.79 11.89
N GLY A 901 -25.77 -43.05 12.78
CA GLY A 901 -25.56 -43.08 14.22
C GLY A 901 -24.16 -42.68 14.72
N ARG A 902 -23.30 -42.04 13.92
CA ARG A 902 -21.90 -41.76 14.34
C ARG A 902 -21.75 -40.49 15.19
N PHE A 903 -22.65 -39.52 15.05
CA PHE A 903 -22.51 -38.21 15.68
C PHE A 903 -22.65 -38.28 17.20
N ALA A 904 -21.57 -37.89 17.88
CA ALA A 904 -21.47 -37.84 19.33
C ALA A 904 -21.96 -36.49 19.88
N VAL A 905 -21.67 -35.42 19.14
CA VAL A 905 -22.10 -34.05 19.40
C VAL A 905 -22.68 -33.46 18.11
N ILE A 906 -23.80 -32.74 18.22
CA ILE A 906 -24.28 -31.83 17.18
C ILE A 906 -24.33 -30.41 17.78
N SER A 907 -23.75 -29.45 17.08
CA SER A 907 -23.79 -28.03 17.40
C SER A 907 -24.76 -27.32 16.48
N LEU A 908 -25.74 -26.62 17.07
CA LEU A 908 -26.68 -25.73 16.36
C LEU A 908 -26.56 -24.30 16.92
N ALA A 909 -25.32 -23.80 17.04
CA ALA A 909 -25.03 -22.47 17.58
C ALA A 909 -25.79 -21.37 16.80
N ASP A 910 -26.60 -20.58 17.51
CA ASP A 910 -27.42 -19.47 17.00
C ASP A 910 -28.43 -19.83 15.88
N LEU A 911 -28.58 -21.11 15.54
CA LEU A 911 -29.45 -21.59 14.45
C LEU A 911 -30.91 -21.77 14.85
N LEU A 912 -31.19 -22.33 16.02
CA LEU A 912 -32.55 -22.72 16.43
C LEU A 912 -33.59 -21.59 16.33
N PRO A 913 -33.32 -20.35 16.81
CA PRO A 913 -34.26 -19.23 16.63
C PRO A 913 -34.42 -18.71 15.19
N ARG A 914 -33.59 -19.15 14.24
CA ARG A 914 -33.60 -18.75 12.81
C ARG A 914 -34.24 -19.78 11.89
N GLN A 915 -34.67 -20.93 12.42
CA GLN A 915 -35.39 -21.94 11.65
C GLN A 915 -36.87 -21.61 11.61
N ALA A 916 -37.52 -21.68 10.44
CA ALA A 916 -38.97 -21.48 10.33
C ALA A 916 -39.77 -22.47 11.20
N PHE A 917 -39.28 -23.71 11.33
CA PHE A 917 -39.87 -24.75 12.16
C PHE A 917 -38.81 -25.38 13.07
N PRO A 918 -38.50 -24.78 14.23
CA PRO A 918 -37.41 -25.23 15.11
C PRO A 918 -37.52 -26.69 15.55
N GLY A 919 -38.75 -27.20 15.68
CA GLY A 919 -38.99 -28.61 16.00
C GLY A 919 -38.45 -29.59 14.96
N ASP A 920 -38.46 -29.24 13.67
CA ASP A 920 -37.98 -30.15 12.61
C ASP A 920 -36.46 -30.24 12.60
N MET A 921 -35.76 -29.15 12.91
CA MET A 921 -34.32 -29.18 13.17
C MET A 921 -33.98 -30.04 14.40
N LEU A 922 -34.77 -29.95 15.48
CA LEU A 922 -34.58 -30.81 16.65
C LEU A 922 -34.87 -32.29 16.37
N LYS A 923 -35.88 -32.61 15.54
CA LYS A 923 -36.14 -34.00 15.08
C LYS A 923 -34.95 -34.54 14.27
N ALA A 924 -34.43 -33.74 13.34
CA ALA A 924 -33.28 -34.13 12.53
C ALA A 924 -32.01 -34.33 13.40
N ALA A 925 -31.76 -33.43 14.36
CA ALA A 925 -30.65 -33.58 15.30
C ALA A 925 -30.83 -34.78 16.25
N HIS A 926 -32.07 -35.03 16.70
CA HIS A 926 -32.39 -36.20 17.51
C HIS A 926 -32.16 -37.50 16.72
N ARG A 927 -32.55 -37.56 15.45
CA ARG A 927 -32.27 -38.70 14.55
C ARG A 927 -30.77 -38.99 14.51
N LEU A 928 -29.99 -38.02 14.05
CA LEU A 928 -28.55 -38.17 13.77
C LEU A 928 -27.66 -38.38 15.01
N LEU A 929 -28.07 -37.92 16.20
CA LEU A 929 -27.29 -38.13 17.43
C LEU A 929 -27.30 -39.59 17.87
N ARG A 930 -26.13 -40.14 18.19
CA ARG A 930 -26.01 -41.46 18.82
C ARG A 930 -26.68 -41.47 20.21
N PRO A 931 -27.14 -42.64 20.73
CA PRO A 931 -27.63 -42.76 22.10
C PRO A 931 -26.61 -42.21 23.12
N GLY A 932 -27.08 -41.37 24.06
CA GLY A 932 -26.22 -40.68 25.04
C GLY A 932 -25.38 -39.51 24.48
N GLY A 933 -25.49 -39.21 23.18
CA GLY A 933 -24.92 -38.03 22.54
C GLY A 933 -25.51 -36.71 23.08
N ALA A 934 -24.86 -35.59 22.71
CA ALA A 934 -25.21 -34.27 23.21
C ALA A 934 -25.50 -33.27 22.09
N LEU A 935 -26.48 -32.40 22.34
CA LEU A 935 -26.82 -31.25 21.52
C LEU A 935 -26.28 -29.99 22.19
N PHE A 936 -25.50 -29.19 21.47
CA PHE A 936 -25.10 -27.84 21.87
C PHE A 936 -25.99 -26.79 21.20
N LEU A 937 -26.50 -25.86 22.00
CA LEU A 937 -27.30 -24.73 21.54
C LEU A 937 -26.74 -23.43 22.13
N SER A 938 -26.57 -22.42 21.27
CA SER A 938 -26.43 -21.00 21.64
C SER A 938 -27.62 -20.24 21.07
N MET A 939 -28.14 -19.24 21.79
CA MET A 939 -29.10 -18.24 21.29
C MET A 939 -29.32 -17.10 22.30
N PRO A 940 -29.88 -15.94 21.88
CA PRO A 940 -30.39 -14.93 22.81
C PRO A 940 -31.40 -15.50 23.83
N ASN A 941 -31.27 -15.15 25.12
CA ASN A 941 -32.26 -15.45 26.14
C ASN A 941 -33.24 -14.28 26.26
N ARG A 942 -34.41 -14.41 25.62
CA ARG A 942 -35.38 -13.31 25.46
C ARG A 942 -36.71 -13.68 26.10
N GLU A 943 -37.04 -13.03 27.22
CA GLU A 943 -38.43 -12.95 27.68
C GLU A 943 -39.17 -11.81 26.97
N PRO A 944 -40.47 -11.95 26.65
CA PRO A 944 -41.21 -10.95 25.86
C PRO A 944 -41.17 -9.54 26.47
N GLN A 945 -41.19 -9.43 27.81
CA GLN A 945 -41.17 -8.14 28.52
C GLN A 945 -39.80 -7.47 28.47
N LEU A 946 -38.72 -8.26 28.55
CA LEU A 946 -37.34 -7.78 28.42
C LEU A 946 -37.09 -7.25 27.00
N PHE A 947 -37.62 -7.95 25.99
CA PHE A 947 -37.54 -7.52 24.59
C PHE A 947 -38.20 -6.13 24.37
N THR A 948 -39.39 -5.89 24.96
CA THR A 948 -40.05 -4.58 24.89
C THR A 948 -39.26 -3.47 25.57
N GLN A 949 -38.55 -3.75 26.68
CA GLN A 949 -37.69 -2.76 27.33
C GLN A 949 -36.46 -2.42 26.48
N LEU A 950 -35.81 -3.43 25.88
CA LEU A 950 -34.64 -3.22 25.03
C LEU A 950 -34.95 -2.43 23.75
N GLN A 951 -36.14 -2.61 23.18
CA GLN A 951 -36.62 -1.83 22.02
C GLN A 951 -36.67 -0.31 22.30
N ALA A 952 -36.85 0.10 23.56
CA ALA A 952 -36.91 1.52 23.94
C ALA A 952 -35.53 2.19 24.09
N GLU A 953 -34.45 1.41 24.28
CA GLU A 953 -33.13 1.94 24.63
C GLU A 953 -32.04 1.67 23.58
N ASN A 954 -32.16 0.62 22.75
CA ASN A 954 -31.17 0.34 21.69
C ASN A 954 -31.76 -0.48 20.53
N PRO A 955 -31.81 0.04 19.29
CA PRO A 955 -32.18 -0.76 18.13
C PRO A 955 -31.00 -1.68 17.76
N HIS A 956 -31.15 -3.00 17.96
CA HIS A 956 -30.19 -4.01 17.52
C HIS A 956 -30.71 -4.81 16.31
N TRP A 957 -29.83 -5.05 15.33
CA TRP A 957 -30.17 -5.68 14.04
C TRP A 957 -30.46 -7.16 14.18
N ALA A 958 -29.66 -7.80 15.04
CA ALA A 958 -29.60 -9.22 15.31
C ALA A 958 -30.85 -9.75 16.06
N GLU A 959 -31.96 -9.02 16.01
CA GLU A 959 -33.28 -9.49 16.43
C GLU A 959 -34.20 -9.77 15.23
N PHE A 960 -33.84 -9.33 14.00
CA PHE A 960 -34.67 -9.49 12.79
C PHE A 960 -34.37 -10.73 11.96
N ASP A 961 -33.14 -11.25 12.07
CA ASP A 961 -32.70 -12.56 11.55
C ASP A 961 -33.29 -13.73 12.34
N HIS A 962 -33.79 -13.48 13.55
CA HIS A 962 -34.50 -14.42 14.41
C HIS A 962 -36.02 -14.38 14.18
N TYR A 963 -36.65 -15.55 14.22
CA TYR A 963 -38.10 -15.73 14.03
C TYR A 963 -38.80 -16.11 15.34
N HIS A 964 -38.06 -16.57 16.34
CA HIS A 964 -38.58 -17.15 17.59
C HIS A 964 -37.87 -16.56 18.82
N LEU A 965 -38.65 -16.14 19.82
CA LEU A 965 -38.12 -15.74 21.11
C LEU A 965 -38.19 -16.93 22.09
N PHE A 966 -37.01 -17.35 22.56
CA PHE A 966 -36.87 -18.39 23.55
C PHE A 966 -36.46 -17.80 24.90
N SER A 967 -37.31 -18.00 25.92
CA SER A 967 -36.86 -18.02 27.30
C SER A 967 -36.25 -19.38 27.62
N ARG A 968 -35.38 -19.45 28.63
CA ARG A 968 -34.82 -20.73 29.13
C ARG A 968 -35.90 -21.78 29.41
N SER A 969 -37.01 -21.39 30.07
CA SER A 969 -38.11 -22.30 30.41
C SER A 969 -38.88 -22.80 29.17
N ARG A 970 -38.97 -21.98 28.11
CA ARG A 970 -39.52 -22.39 26.81
C ARG A 970 -38.63 -23.40 26.12
N LEU A 971 -37.33 -23.12 26.03
CA LEU A 971 -36.34 -23.98 25.38
C LEU A 971 -36.27 -25.35 26.05
N TYR A 972 -36.28 -25.39 27.39
CA TYR A 972 -36.27 -26.63 28.16
C TYR A 972 -37.50 -27.52 27.88
N ARG A 973 -38.68 -26.92 27.69
CA ARG A 973 -39.89 -27.66 27.30
C ARG A 973 -39.75 -28.19 25.88
N LEU A 974 -39.38 -27.33 24.93
CA LEU A 974 -39.20 -27.70 23.52
C LEU A 974 -38.20 -28.85 23.35
N LEU A 975 -37.09 -28.84 24.10
CA LEU A 975 -36.10 -29.92 24.11
C LEU A 975 -36.71 -31.26 24.57
N ARG A 976 -37.48 -31.27 25.67
CA ARG A 976 -38.15 -32.49 26.18
C ARG A 976 -39.21 -33.01 25.23
N ASP A 977 -39.99 -32.11 24.62
CA ASP A 977 -40.99 -32.44 23.59
C ASP A 977 -40.33 -33.11 22.35
N HIS A 978 -39.01 -32.96 22.18
CA HIS A 978 -38.20 -33.55 21.09
C HIS A 978 -37.17 -34.59 21.59
N GLY A 979 -37.39 -35.19 22.76
CA GLY A 979 -36.57 -36.32 23.25
C GLY A 979 -35.17 -35.92 23.76
N PHE A 980 -35.01 -34.70 24.26
CA PHE A 980 -33.78 -34.22 24.89
C PHE A 980 -34.00 -33.81 26.35
N GLU A 981 -33.07 -34.17 27.24
CA GLU A 981 -33.04 -33.66 28.61
C GLU A 981 -31.94 -32.59 28.78
N PRO A 982 -32.27 -31.34 29.18
CA PRO A 982 -31.29 -30.29 29.43
C PRO A 982 -30.33 -30.65 30.57
N ALA A 983 -29.04 -30.76 30.28
CA ALA A 983 -28.00 -31.19 31.22
C ALA A 983 -27.20 -30.02 31.82
N GLU A 984 -26.95 -28.96 31.04
CA GLU A 984 -26.18 -27.80 31.49
C GLU A 984 -26.71 -26.50 30.89
N TYR A 985 -26.59 -25.39 31.64
CA TYR A 985 -26.94 -24.04 31.20
C TYR A 985 -25.86 -23.06 31.66
N GLN A 986 -25.54 -22.09 30.80
CA GLN A 986 -24.73 -20.93 31.14
C GLN A 986 -25.30 -19.67 30.46
N ILE A 987 -25.01 -18.49 31.04
CA ILE A 987 -25.06 -17.24 30.28
C ILE A 987 -23.91 -17.28 29.27
N SER A 988 -24.18 -16.88 28.04
CA SER A 988 -23.22 -17.03 26.94
C SER A 988 -21.93 -16.24 27.18
N THR A 989 -20.79 -16.83 26.83
CA THR A 989 -19.50 -16.13 26.87
C THR A 989 -19.30 -15.16 25.70
N THR A 990 -20.05 -15.32 24.62
CA THR A 990 -20.03 -14.43 23.45
C THR A 990 -21.06 -13.30 23.55
N HIS A 991 -22.21 -13.55 24.20
CA HIS A 991 -23.31 -12.58 24.26
C HIS A 991 -23.77 -12.31 25.71
N ARG A 992 -23.66 -11.06 26.18
CA ARG A 992 -24.10 -10.63 27.54
C ARG A 992 -25.57 -10.93 27.87
N VAL A 993 -26.41 -11.21 26.87
CA VAL A 993 -27.83 -11.59 26.98
C VAL A 993 -28.14 -12.94 26.29
N GLY A 994 -27.13 -13.72 25.95
CA GLY A 994 -27.27 -15.07 25.38
C GLY A 994 -27.38 -16.16 26.44
N MET A 995 -27.93 -17.31 26.04
CA MET A 995 -27.88 -18.56 26.79
C MET A 995 -27.24 -19.67 25.97
N GLU A 996 -26.43 -20.47 26.65
CA GLU A 996 -25.81 -21.67 26.10
C GLU A 996 -26.32 -22.89 26.86
N VAL A 997 -26.91 -23.85 26.14
CA VAL A 997 -27.51 -25.06 26.70
C VAL A 997 -26.86 -26.30 26.09
N ILE A 998 -26.49 -27.24 26.96
CA ILE A 998 -26.12 -28.61 26.57
C ILE A 998 -27.29 -29.51 26.96
N ALA A 999 -27.80 -30.29 26.01
CA ALA A 999 -28.88 -31.25 26.23
C ALA A 999 -28.48 -32.65 25.79
N ARG A 1000 -28.88 -33.68 26.54
CA ARG A 1000 -28.61 -35.09 26.24
C ARG A 1000 -29.75 -35.67 25.42
N LYS A 1001 -29.43 -36.46 24.38
CA LYS A 1001 -30.43 -37.34 23.73
C LYS A 1001 -30.90 -38.39 24.75
N LEU A 1002 -32.22 -38.44 24.99
CA LEU A 1002 -32.84 -39.52 25.76
C LEU A 1002 -32.76 -40.83 24.97
N ALA A 1003 -32.69 -41.95 25.70
CA ALA A 1003 -32.57 -43.30 25.14
C ALA A 1003 -33.90 -43.84 24.60
#